data_AF-A0A915UQZ2-F1
#
_entry.id   AF-A0A915UQZ2-F1
#
_cell.length_a   1.000
_cell.length_b   1.000
_cell.length_c   1.000
_cell.angle_alpha   90.00
_cell.angle_beta   90.00
_cell.angle_gamma   90.00
#
_symmetry.space_group_name_H-M   'P 1'
#
loop_
_entity.id
_entity.type
_entity.pdbx_description
1 polymer ?
#
loop_
_entity_poly.entity_id
_entity_poly.type
_entity_poly.pdbx_seq_one_letter_code
_entity_poly.pdbx_strand_id
1 'polypeptide(L)'
;MRRCIPLWGLPLLLATAGADRLVLHDGRVIENCYIRDEGVRLVVWKRLEDVGTDRWTIYPRRLVKEFQIERDAAWDAKPNLPDLTITHIELNPKLAGLHGRVEYDQYGRPRIAGGSLPDLGERAYMQPEAVVQGLKFQYTPGETLTMTAHVKNVGFADAAPFEYVWRVDDKEIARGRVTKRLKPQERIELQTRWQWQEGFHHVQFQILTNQREIATINNQITDPLWGFAFFYIVHKERVKVWNEFRNAYGTFAWEDYYRWHLEIMNLLFEQSVYPSAPEGIKARVRLDRIIYADDIDEAVRNRFSADGIAYDQGGWIFVSDEDRARTWKAPEPQWRNNTEWSLPHELGHQLGLTDLYVLDYHGHENHRMPDNGDMLTHYYRGYKTMMHWHGPHLWSEVCAGYLNRTWNKPRGHFGDYYFALPAENFLQVVDVNGLPVAGARVEIFQRGVVVDTSQPPQQQAGVRFYAVVEDGNFGHPVSSDPVIVGETDAQGLLRLPNRPVQEVRTLNGYHRRPNPFGNINVVGQRGLLLVRITQHDRPCYYWLEITDFLIAYLRGHTERYTLTLRTPYGSPDSPPAPRNLQVERIDEHQVRLRWDAPEITRDQHSNDIIVAYRVYRRVSSDGLNDRPWFPVATLTPDTRSAVIDLRLQMHQDLYWFSNANRFAVSTVGTGGVESALVEIVLPRE
;
A
#
# COMPACT_ATOMS: atom_id res chain seq x y z
N MET A 1 -52.90 -40.65 47.65
CA MET A 1 -52.00 -39.58 48.14
C MET A 1 -50.64 -39.76 47.49
N ARG A 2 -50.28 -38.93 46.50
CA ARG A 2 -48.91 -38.51 46.19
C ARG A 2 -49.01 -37.39 45.14
N ARG A 3 -48.30 -36.30 45.44
CA ARG A 3 -48.52 -34.93 44.95
C ARG A 3 -48.01 -34.74 43.52
N CYS A 4 -48.76 -33.98 42.74
CA CYS A 4 -48.30 -33.31 41.52
C CYS A 4 -47.22 -32.28 41.87
N ILE A 5 -46.13 -32.26 41.11
CA ILE A 5 -45.16 -31.16 41.04
C ILE A 5 -45.13 -30.72 39.56
N PRO A 6 -45.28 -29.41 39.26
CA PRO A 6 -45.35 -28.93 37.88
C PRO A 6 -43.94 -28.80 37.27
N LEU A 7 -43.81 -29.18 36.00
CA LEU A 7 -42.65 -28.86 35.17
C LEU A 7 -42.50 -27.34 35.06
N TRP A 8 -41.38 -26.82 35.55
CA TRP A 8 -40.94 -25.46 35.25
C TRP A 8 -40.36 -25.42 33.84
N GLY A 9 -40.86 -24.48 33.03
CA GLY A 9 -40.46 -24.29 31.64
C GLY A 9 -39.00 -23.92 31.51
N LEU A 10 -38.32 -24.53 30.54
CA LEU A 10 -37.08 -24.01 29.99
C LEU A 10 -37.34 -22.59 29.44
N PRO A 11 -36.48 -21.60 29.73
CA PRO A 11 -36.55 -20.33 29.02
C PRO A 11 -36.20 -20.61 27.56
N LEU A 12 -37.09 -20.18 26.65
CA LEU A 12 -36.77 -20.04 25.24
C LEU A 12 -35.53 -19.15 25.16
N LEU A 13 -34.39 -19.71 24.76
CA LEU A 13 -33.28 -18.94 24.23
C LEU A 13 -33.85 -18.21 23.00
N LEU A 14 -34.20 -16.94 23.18
CA LEU A 14 -34.41 -16.03 22.08
C LEU A 14 -33.07 -15.96 21.36
N ALA A 15 -32.94 -16.71 20.26
CA ALA A 15 -31.88 -16.50 19.30
C ALA A 15 -31.95 -15.02 18.92
N THR A 16 -30.94 -14.25 19.32
CA THR A 16 -30.75 -12.89 18.86
C THR A 16 -30.72 -12.94 17.33
N ALA A 17 -31.60 -12.17 16.67
CA ALA A 17 -31.62 -12.06 15.22
C ALA A 17 -30.20 -11.71 14.72
N GLY A 18 -29.79 -12.29 13.58
CA GLY A 18 -28.43 -12.13 13.08
C GLY A 18 -28.18 -10.69 12.65
N ALA A 19 -27.45 -9.94 13.46
CA ALA A 19 -27.11 -8.55 13.22
C ALA A 19 -25.72 -8.22 13.78
N ASP A 20 -25.08 -7.20 13.23
CA ASP A 20 -23.66 -6.93 13.49
C ASP A 20 -23.44 -6.39 14.90
N ARG A 21 -22.19 -6.55 15.34
CA ARG A 21 -21.68 -6.06 16.62
C ARG A 21 -20.44 -5.20 16.41
N LEU A 22 -20.42 -4.03 17.04
CA LEU A 22 -19.27 -3.12 17.08
C LEU A 22 -18.82 -2.87 18.52
N VAL A 23 -17.53 -3.03 18.80
CA VAL A 23 -16.91 -2.70 20.08
C VAL A 23 -15.93 -1.56 19.91
N LEU A 24 -16.07 -0.55 20.77
CA LEU A 24 -15.18 0.60 20.80
C LEU A 24 -14.08 0.43 21.86
N HIS A 25 -12.97 1.15 21.69
CA HIS A 25 -11.85 1.13 22.65
C HIS A 25 -12.22 1.62 24.06
N ASP A 26 -13.27 2.43 24.19
CA ASP A 26 -13.80 2.90 25.47
C ASP A 26 -14.73 1.89 26.17
N GLY A 27 -14.92 0.71 25.58
CA GLY A 27 -15.73 -0.37 26.13
C GLY A 27 -17.20 -0.32 25.72
N ARG A 28 -17.67 0.72 25.01
CA ARG A 28 -19.04 0.73 24.46
C ARG A 28 -19.21 -0.37 23.43
N VAL A 29 -20.36 -1.05 23.48
CA VAL A 29 -20.78 -2.09 22.53
C VAL A 29 -22.07 -1.63 21.85
N ILE A 30 -22.10 -1.70 20.53
CA ILE A 30 -23.26 -1.42 19.70
C ILE A 30 -23.68 -2.76 19.09
N GLU A 31 -24.82 -3.28 19.54
CA GLU A 31 -25.38 -4.55 19.09
C GLU A 31 -26.57 -4.30 18.16
N ASN A 32 -26.93 -5.34 17.40
CA ASN A 32 -28.07 -5.33 16.49
C ASN A 32 -27.99 -4.19 15.46
N CYS A 33 -26.80 -4.00 14.89
CA CYS A 33 -26.55 -2.94 13.93
C CYS A 33 -26.15 -3.48 12.55
N TYR A 34 -25.95 -2.58 11.59
CA TYR A 34 -25.51 -2.89 10.24
C TYR A 34 -24.29 -2.04 9.93
N ILE A 35 -23.15 -2.67 9.73
CA ILE A 35 -21.84 -2.07 9.56
C ILE A 35 -21.44 -2.16 8.08
N ARG A 36 -20.84 -1.07 7.59
CA ARG A 36 -20.10 -1.01 6.34
C ARG A 36 -18.72 -0.44 6.60
N ASP A 37 -17.69 -1.13 6.12
CA ASP A 37 -16.30 -0.76 6.36
C ASP A 37 -15.73 0.12 5.22
N GLU A 38 -15.35 1.35 5.53
CA GLU A 38 -14.76 2.29 4.57
C GLU A 38 -13.28 2.55 4.86
N GLY A 39 -12.65 1.64 5.60
CA GLY A 39 -11.22 1.60 5.85
C GLY A 39 -10.80 2.48 7.02
N VAL A 40 -10.94 3.79 6.85
CA VAL A 40 -10.65 4.83 7.86
C VAL A 40 -11.80 5.06 8.84
N ARG A 41 -12.98 4.51 8.53
CA ARG A 41 -14.20 4.64 9.32
C ARG A 41 -15.16 3.49 9.07
N LEU A 42 -16.06 3.27 10.02
CA LEU A 42 -17.22 2.40 9.85
C LEU A 42 -18.48 3.26 9.73
N VAL A 43 -19.34 2.92 8.76
CA VAL A 43 -20.71 3.44 8.64
C VAL A 43 -21.64 2.45 9.32
N VAL A 44 -22.45 2.91 10.26
CA VAL A 44 -23.29 2.05 11.11
C VAL A 44 -24.75 2.49 11.11
N TRP A 45 -25.65 1.62 10.64
CA TRP A 45 -27.09 1.78 10.77
C TRP A 45 -27.61 1.01 11.98
N LYS A 46 -28.60 1.56 12.68
CA LYS A 46 -29.23 0.91 13.85
C LYS A 46 -30.42 0.00 13.49
N ARG A 47 -30.94 0.10 12.26
CA ARG A 47 -32.11 -0.63 11.79
C ARG A 47 -31.92 -1.03 10.33
N LEU A 48 -32.42 -2.22 9.95
CA LEU A 48 -32.35 -2.72 8.58
C LEU A 48 -33.04 -1.80 7.58
N GLU A 49 -34.15 -1.19 7.98
CA GLU A 49 -34.93 -0.26 7.15
C GLU A 49 -34.22 1.06 6.83
N ASP A 50 -33.16 1.39 7.58
CA ASP A 50 -32.33 2.57 7.34
C ASP A 50 -31.12 2.25 6.44
N VAL A 51 -30.79 0.97 6.22
CA VAL A 51 -29.66 0.55 5.38
C VAL A 51 -29.89 1.03 3.94
N GLY A 52 -28.91 1.73 3.37
CA GLY A 52 -29.04 2.39 2.06
C GLY A 52 -29.57 3.83 2.13
N THR A 53 -29.84 4.37 3.32
CA THR A 53 -30.22 5.78 3.55
C THR A 53 -29.16 6.50 4.38
N ASP A 54 -29.17 7.83 4.41
CA ASP A 54 -28.27 8.71 5.18
C ASP A 54 -28.40 8.65 6.72
N ARG A 55 -29.29 7.80 7.22
CA ARG A 55 -29.57 7.62 8.66
C ARG A 55 -28.56 6.70 9.35
N TRP A 56 -27.27 6.87 9.06
CA TRP A 56 -26.18 6.17 9.72
C TRP A 56 -25.47 7.03 10.76
N THR A 57 -24.64 6.38 11.57
CA THR A 57 -23.62 7.02 12.39
C THR A 57 -22.23 6.58 11.89
N ILE A 58 -21.31 7.54 11.77
CA ILE A 58 -19.92 7.26 11.41
C ILE A 58 -19.08 7.06 12.67
N TYR A 59 -18.30 5.98 12.70
CA TYR A 59 -17.30 5.71 13.73
C TYR A 59 -15.90 5.73 13.10
N PRO A 60 -15.04 6.69 13.43
CA PRO A 60 -13.64 6.68 12.99
C PRO A 60 -12.95 5.38 13.40
N ARG A 61 -12.12 4.79 12.51
CA ARG A 61 -11.45 3.50 12.77
C ARG A 61 -10.64 3.51 14.07
N ARG A 62 -10.00 4.63 14.42
CA ARG A 62 -9.24 4.79 15.67
C ARG A 62 -10.06 4.57 16.96
N LEU A 63 -11.39 4.62 16.89
CA LEU A 63 -12.27 4.35 18.03
C LEU A 63 -12.70 2.87 18.09
N VAL A 64 -12.52 2.13 17.00
CA VAL A 64 -12.99 0.76 16.84
C VAL A 64 -11.96 -0.22 17.37
N LYS A 65 -12.36 -1.02 18.35
CA LYS A 65 -11.53 -2.12 18.88
C LYS A 65 -11.67 -3.38 18.03
N GLU A 66 -12.91 -3.76 17.73
CA GLU A 66 -13.26 -4.93 16.92
C GLU A 66 -14.71 -4.76 16.40
N PHE A 67 -15.04 -5.49 15.35
CA PHE A 67 -16.42 -5.61 14.87
C PHE A 67 -16.64 -6.98 14.25
N GLN A 68 -17.89 -7.38 14.17
CA GLN A 68 -18.31 -8.66 13.60
C GLN A 68 -19.53 -8.43 12.71
N ILE A 69 -19.48 -8.98 11.49
CA ILE A 69 -20.59 -8.92 10.55
C ILE A 69 -21.34 -10.26 10.58
N GLU A 70 -22.62 -10.21 10.94
CA GLU A 70 -23.52 -11.36 10.96
C GLU A 70 -24.85 -10.95 10.33
N ARG A 71 -25.22 -11.63 9.24
CA ARG A 71 -26.44 -11.35 8.47
C ARG A 71 -27.26 -12.63 8.36
N ASP A 72 -28.50 -12.57 8.82
CA ASP A 72 -29.46 -13.65 8.60
C ASP A 72 -30.26 -13.46 7.29
N ALA A 73 -31.23 -14.35 7.05
CA ALA A 73 -32.06 -14.32 5.85
C ALA A 73 -32.89 -13.02 5.69
N ALA A 74 -33.12 -12.26 6.76
CA ALA A 74 -33.85 -10.98 6.66
C ALA A 74 -33.04 -9.92 5.90
N TRP A 75 -31.70 -10.00 5.90
CA TRP A 75 -30.83 -9.11 5.14
C TRP A 75 -31.12 -9.14 3.62
N ASP A 76 -31.38 -10.35 3.10
CA ASP A 76 -31.63 -10.59 1.67
C ASP A 76 -33.11 -10.49 1.29
N ALA A 77 -34.00 -10.19 2.24
CA ALA A 77 -35.40 -10.02 1.96
C ALA A 77 -35.62 -8.87 0.96
N LYS A 78 -36.17 -9.21 -0.22
CA LYS A 78 -36.43 -8.26 -1.31
C LYS A 78 -37.65 -7.38 -0.97
N PRO A 79 -37.47 -6.07 -0.70
CA PRO A 79 -38.58 -5.19 -0.45
C PRO A 79 -39.34 -4.89 -1.75
N ASN A 80 -40.67 -4.78 -1.70
CA ASN A 80 -41.47 -4.35 -2.85
C ASN A 80 -41.39 -2.81 -3.04
N LEU A 81 -40.20 -2.31 -3.34
CA LEU A 81 -39.90 -0.89 -3.51
C LEU A 81 -39.04 -0.67 -4.77
N PRO A 82 -39.16 0.51 -5.42
CA PRO A 82 -38.18 0.93 -6.42
C PRO A 82 -36.83 1.26 -5.78
N ASP A 83 -35.79 1.32 -6.59
CA ASP A 83 -34.46 1.75 -6.18
C ASP A 83 -33.80 2.43 -7.38
N LEU A 84 -33.93 3.75 -7.49
CA LEU A 84 -33.24 4.50 -8.54
C LEU A 84 -31.76 4.61 -8.18
N THR A 85 -30.89 4.20 -9.10
CA THR A 85 -29.44 4.38 -8.98
C THR A 85 -28.87 5.11 -10.18
N ILE A 86 -27.85 5.90 -9.92
CA ILE A 86 -26.97 6.47 -10.93
C ILE A 86 -25.74 5.58 -11.03
N THR A 87 -25.68 4.77 -12.09
CA THR A 87 -24.63 3.75 -12.21
C THR A 87 -23.25 4.36 -12.50
N HIS A 88 -23.19 5.45 -13.28
CA HIS A 88 -21.99 6.23 -13.58
C HIS A 88 -22.34 7.52 -14.32
N ILE A 89 -21.39 8.47 -14.36
CA ILE A 89 -21.37 9.61 -15.29
C ILE A 89 -20.32 9.36 -16.37
N GLU A 90 -20.78 9.27 -17.61
CA GLU A 90 -19.91 9.15 -18.77
C GLU A 90 -19.53 10.55 -19.30
N LEU A 91 -18.24 10.80 -19.56
CA LEU A 91 -17.77 12.04 -20.21
C LEU A 91 -17.36 11.79 -21.67
N ASN A 92 -17.72 12.70 -22.57
CA ASN A 92 -17.27 12.72 -23.97
C ASN A 92 -16.87 14.14 -24.41
N PRO A 93 -15.79 14.32 -25.21
CA PRO A 93 -14.94 13.27 -25.79
C PRO A 93 -14.07 12.57 -24.75
N LYS A 94 -13.63 11.35 -25.06
CA LYS A 94 -12.70 10.58 -24.21
C LYS A 94 -11.27 11.06 -24.38
N LEU A 95 -10.46 10.86 -23.34
CA LEU A 95 -9.02 11.08 -23.37
C LEU A 95 -8.29 9.77 -23.63
N ALA A 96 -7.18 9.83 -24.37
CA ALA A 96 -6.38 8.67 -24.70
C ALA A 96 -5.66 8.09 -23.46
N GLY A 97 -5.62 6.77 -23.36
CA GLY A 97 -4.79 6.02 -22.40
C GLY A 97 -3.68 5.25 -23.10
N LEU A 98 -2.66 4.87 -22.34
CA LEU A 98 -1.50 4.12 -22.82
C LEU A 98 -1.47 2.68 -22.32
N HIS A 99 -2.56 2.18 -21.70
CA HIS A 99 -2.66 0.77 -21.30
C HIS A 99 -2.51 -0.15 -22.51
N GLY A 100 -1.59 -1.11 -22.42
CA GLY A 100 -1.25 -2.00 -23.54
C GLY A 100 -0.38 -1.35 -24.63
N ARG A 101 0.17 -0.15 -24.36
CA ARG A 101 1.06 0.60 -25.27
C ARG A 101 2.40 0.95 -24.64
N VAL A 102 2.77 0.28 -23.54
CA VAL A 102 4.10 0.39 -22.93
C VAL A 102 4.77 -0.98 -22.98
N GLU A 103 5.86 -1.07 -23.71
CA GLU A 103 6.72 -2.25 -23.85
C GLU A 103 7.96 -2.11 -22.95
N TYR A 104 8.58 -3.24 -22.61
CA TYR A 104 9.78 -3.30 -21.78
C TYR A 104 10.87 -4.12 -22.47
N ASP A 105 12.10 -3.61 -22.44
CA ASP A 105 13.27 -4.35 -22.94
C ASP A 105 13.95 -5.18 -21.83
N GLN A 106 15.03 -5.89 -22.19
CA GLN A 106 15.82 -6.69 -21.25
C GLN A 106 16.45 -5.88 -20.11
N TYR A 107 16.59 -4.56 -20.26
CA TYR A 107 17.10 -3.68 -19.21
C TYR A 107 15.97 -3.08 -18.37
N GLY A 108 14.73 -3.49 -18.61
CA GLY A 108 13.54 -2.96 -17.96
C GLY A 108 13.21 -1.52 -18.34
N ARG A 109 13.71 -1.00 -19.47
CA ARG A 109 13.33 0.34 -19.96
C ARG A 109 11.90 0.32 -20.49
N PRO A 110 10.98 1.18 -20.00
CA PRO A 110 9.69 1.37 -20.64
C PRO A 110 9.83 2.13 -21.96
N ARG A 111 9.11 1.70 -23.00
CA ARG A 111 8.94 2.43 -24.25
C ARG A 111 7.48 2.44 -24.66
N ILE A 112 6.99 3.60 -25.06
CA ILE A 112 5.65 3.72 -25.63
C ILE A 112 5.70 3.21 -27.09
N ALA A 113 4.85 2.26 -27.46
CA ALA A 113 4.85 1.65 -28.79
C ALA A 113 3.49 0.99 -29.16
N GLY A 114 3.32 0.70 -30.45
CA GLY A 114 2.17 -0.02 -31.00
C GLY A 114 0.97 0.86 -31.38
N GLY A 115 -0.03 0.23 -32.03
CA GLY A 115 -1.18 0.95 -32.58
C GLY A 115 -0.78 1.90 -33.72
N SER A 116 -1.38 3.08 -33.74
CA SER A 116 -1.10 4.17 -34.70
C SER A 116 0.09 5.06 -34.31
N LEU A 117 0.78 4.75 -33.21
CA LEU A 117 1.89 5.56 -32.72
C LEU A 117 3.12 5.45 -33.65
N PRO A 118 3.86 6.54 -33.87
CA PRO A 118 5.08 6.52 -34.68
C PRO A 118 6.16 5.66 -34.01
N ASP A 119 6.80 4.81 -34.80
CA ASP A 119 7.99 4.08 -34.35
C ASP A 119 9.24 4.97 -34.51
N LEU A 120 9.77 5.42 -33.36
CA LEU A 120 10.99 6.23 -33.31
C LEU A 120 12.24 5.39 -32.98
N GLY A 121 12.14 4.06 -32.93
CA GLY A 121 13.24 3.16 -32.53
C GLY A 121 13.79 3.49 -31.14
N GLU A 122 15.12 3.54 -31.00
CA GLU A 122 15.80 3.88 -29.74
C GLU A 122 15.46 5.29 -29.23
N ARG A 123 15.10 6.23 -30.11
CA ARG A 123 14.77 7.60 -29.69
C ARG A 123 13.53 7.64 -28.79
N ALA A 124 12.63 6.67 -28.91
CA ALA A 124 11.42 6.60 -28.09
C ALA A 124 11.70 6.43 -26.59
N TYR A 125 12.86 5.86 -26.19
CA TYR A 125 13.25 5.77 -24.78
C TYR A 125 13.62 7.13 -24.17
N MET A 126 14.02 8.11 -24.98
CA MET A 126 14.46 9.43 -24.50
C MET A 126 13.55 10.57 -24.92
N GLN A 127 12.62 10.33 -25.84
CA GLN A 127 11.66 11.31 -26.38
C GLN A 127 10.23 10.75 -26.36
N PRO A 128 9.70 10.32 -25.20
CA PRO A 128 8.36 9.72 -25.13
C PRO A 128 7.26 10.69 -25.59
N GLU A 129 7.42 12.00 -25.41
CA GLU A 129 6.47 13.02 -25.85
C GLU A 129 6.32 13.05 -27.38
N ALA A 130 7.40 12.79 -28.11
CA ALA A 130 7.38 12.77 -29.57
C ALA A 130 6.58 11.57 -30.11
N VAL A 131 6.53 10.47 -29.36
CA VAL A 131 5.73 9.29 -29.71
C VAL A 131 4.23 9.61 -29.61
N VAL A 132 3.83 10.40 -28.62
CA VAL A 132 2.41 10.62 -28.29
C VAL A 132 1.84 11.96 -28.76
N GLN A 133 2.57 12.71 -29.59
CA GLN A 133 2.20 14.07 -29.99
C GLN A 133 0.81 14.17 -30.67
N GLY A 134 0.34 13.08 -31.30
CA GLY A 134 -0.98 13.02 -31.95
C GLY A 134 -2.14 12.69 -31.02
N LEU A 135 -1.88 12.38 -29.74
CA LEU A 135 -2.91 11.97 -28.79
C LEU A 135 -3.39 13.12 -27.91
N LYS A 136 -4.66 13.02 -27.48
CA LYS A 136 -5.30 13.98 -26.58
C LYS A 136 -5.35 13.42 -25.16
N PHE A 137 -4.65 14.08 -24.23
CA PHE A 137 -4.56 13.67 -22.82
C PHE A 137 -5.23 14.62 -21.83
N GLN A 138 -5.70 15.79 -22.29
CA GLN A 138 -6.38 16.77 -21.46
C GLN A 138 -7.41 17.54 -22.28
N TYR A 139 -8.43 18.06 -21.61
CA TYR A 139 -9.38 19.00 -22.20
C TYR A 139 -8.81 20.40 -22.21
N THR A 140 -9.22 21.21 -23.18
CA THR A 140 -8.83 22.63 -23.26
C THR A 140 -9.95 23.53 -22.75
N PRO A 141 -9.66 24.68 -22.11
CA PRO A 141 -10.69 25.62 -21.67
C PRO A 141 -11.65 26.02 -22.79
N GLY A 142 -12.95 26.00 -22.51
CA GLY A 142 -14.00 26.27 -23.50
C GLY A 142 -14.32 25.09 -24.42
N GLU A 143 -13.69 23.93 -24.25
CA GLU A 143 -14.08 22.70 -24.92
C GLU A 143 -15.42 22.20 -24.38
N THR A 144 -16.32 21.79 -25.27
CA THR A 144 -17.62 21.24 -24.86
C THR A 144 -17.49 19.78 -24.44
N LEU A 145 -17.75 19.51 -23.16
CA LEU A 145 -17.98 18.16 -22.66
C LEU A 145 -19.46 17.82 -22.74
N THR A 146 -19.77 16.62 -23.24
CA THR A 146 -21.07 15.98 -23.04
C THR A 146 -20.97 15.03 -21.86
N MET A 147 -21.86 15.22 -20.88
CA MET A 147 -21.93 14.42 -19.67
C MET A 147 -23.23 13.62 -19.70
N THR A 148 -23.15 12.30 -19.53
CA THR A 148 -24.30 11.39 -19.55
C THR A 148 -24.42 10.68 -18.22
N ALA A 149 -25.49 10.92 -17.48
CA ALA A 149 -25.83 10.12 -16.30
C ALA A 149 -26.64 8.90 -16.75
N HIS A 150 -26.19 7.72 -16.35
CA HIS A 150 -26.89 6.46 -16.63
C HIS A 150 -27.69 6.02 -15.41
N VAL A 151 -29.01 6.24 -15.49
CA VAL A 151 -29.95 5.96 -14.39
C VAL A 151 -30.63 4.63 -14.65
N LYS A 152 -30.75 3.80 -13.60
CA LYS A 152 -31.40 2.49 -13.65
C LYS A 152 -32.30 2.32 -12.44
N ASN A 153 -33.45 1.68 -12.60
CA ASN A 153 -34.21 1.18 -11.46
C ASN A 153 -33.70 -0.22 -11.10
N VAL A 154 -32.92 -0.35 -10.03
CA VAL A 154 -32.38 -1.63 -9.55
C VAL A 154 -33.28 -2.31 -8.51
N GLY A 155 -34.43 -1.71 -8.20
CA GLY A 155 -35.38 -2.23 -7.24
C GLY A 155 -36.34 -3.27 -7.82
N PHE A 156 -37.36 -3.61 -7.03
CA PHE A 156 -38.32 -4.68 -7.34
C PHE A 156 -39.73 -4.17 -7.67
N ALA A 157 -39.93 -2.85 -7.69
CA ALA A 157 -41.17 -2.21 -8.11
C ALA A 157 -40.91 -1.08 -9.11
N ASP A 158 -41.94 -0.66 -9.85
CA ASP A 158 -41.85 0.47 -10.77
C ASP A 158 -41.52 1.78 -10.03
N ALA A 159 -40.49 2.48 -10.50
CA ALA A 159 -40.18 3.82 -10.03
C ALA A 159 -41.17 4.83 -10.65
N ALA A 160 -41.70 5.73 -9.83
CA ALA A 160 -42.55 6.83 -10.29
C ALA A 160 -41.73 7.87 -11.09
N PRO A 161 -42.40 8.75 -11.86
CA PRO A 161 -41.75 9.91 -12.48
C PRO A 161 -40.97 10.74 -11.45
N PHE A 162 -39.78 11.21 -11.81
CA PHE A 162 -38.87 11.96 -10.94
C PHE A 162 -38.22 13.15 -11.65
N GLU A 163 -37.69 14.09 -10.88
CA GLU A 163 -36.89 15.20 -11.39
C GLU A 163 -35.39 14.90 -11.21
N TYR A 164 -34.54 15.64 -11.91
CA TYR A 164 -33.10 15.53 -11.72
C TYR A 164 -32.42 16.87 -11.93
N VAL A 165 -31.23 17.00 -11.36
CA VAL A 165 -30.39 18.20 -11.45
C VAL A 165 -28.93 17.83 -11.66
N TRP A 166 -28.28 18.60 -12.52
CA TRP A 166 -26.83 18.61 -12.74
C TRP A 166 -26.23 19.83 -12.05
N ARG A 167 -25.17 19.62 -11.29
CA ARG A 167 -24.37 20.69 -10.71
C ARG A 167 -22.90 20.53 -11.08
N VAL A 168 -22.22 21.67 -11.23
CA VAL A 168 -20.76 21.73 -11.20
C VAL A 168 -20.37 22.68 -10.09
N ASP A 169 -19.57 22.19 -9.14
CA ASP A 169 -19.20 22.89 -7.90
C ASP A 169 -20.40 23.54 -7.19
N ASP A 170 -21.42 22.71 -6.91
CA ASP A 170 -22.70 23.07 -6.29
C ASP A 170 -23.57 24.07 -7.08
N LYS A 171 -23.09 24.59 -8.21
CA LYS A 171 -23.87 25.44 -9.11
C LYS A 171 -24.67 24.59 -10.08
N GLU A 172 -25.98 24.77 -10.08
CA GLU A 172 -26.87 24.15 -11.06
C GLU A 172 -26.53 24.60 -12.49
N ILE A 173 -26.28 23.62 -13.36
CA ILE A 173 -25.99 23.83 -14.79
C ILE A 173 -27.11 23.31 -15.70
N ALA A 174 -27.91 22.35 -15.22
CA ALA A 174 -29.06 21.82 -15.92
C ALA A 174 -30.03 21.13 -14.97
N ARG A 175 -31.30 21.05 -15.38
CA ARG A 175 -32.38 20.36 -14.66
C ARG A 175 -33.32 19.72 -15.67
N GLY A 176 -33.95 18.62 -15.30
CA GLY A 176 -34.99 18.01 -16.13
C GLY A 176 -35.92 17.11 -15.34
N ARG A 177 -36.80 16.43 -16.07
CA ARG A 177 -37.82 15.54 -15.51
C ARG A 177 -38.01 14.32 -16.39
N VAL A 178 -38.08 13.16 -15.74
CA VAL A 178 -38.46 11.89 -16.37
C VAL A 178 -39.94 11.68 -16.10
N THR A 179 -40.76 11.69 -17.15
CA THR A 179 -42.23 11.62 -17.04
C THR A 179 -42.78 10.20 -17.09
N LYS A 180 -41.99 9.24 -17.60
CA LYS A 180 -42.34 7.82 -17.60
C LYS A 180 -41.99 7.16 -16.27
N ARG A 181 -42.70 6.08 -15.93
CA ARG A 181 -42.26 5.15 -14.90
C ARG A 181 -41.07 4.32 -15.43
N LEU A 182 -40.14 3.97 -14.55
CA LEU A 182 -39.06 3.04 -14.88
C LEU A 182 -39.37 1.67 -14.25
N LYS A 183 -39.50 0.65 -15.09
CA LYS A 183 -39.68 -0.72 -14.63
C LYS A 183 -38.41 -1.25 -13.94
N PRO A 184 -38.51 -2.29 -13.11
CA PRO A 184 -37.33 -2.99 -12.60
C PRO A 184 -36.34 -3.32 -13.72
N GLN A 185 -35.07 -3.02 -13.46
CA GLN A 185 -33.92 -3.15 -14.36
C GLN A 185 -33.94 -2.27 -15.63
N GLU A 186 -34.94 -1.40 -15.81
CA GLU A 186 -34.97 -0.44 -16.91
C GLU A 186 -33.92 0.66 -16.71
N ARG A 187 -33.19 1.00 -17.79
CA ARG A 187 -32.17 2.05 -17.83
C ARG A 187 -32.62 3.21 -18.72
N ILE A 188 -32.22 4.41 -18.35
CA ILE A 188 -32.28 5.61 -19.19
C ILE A 188 -30.96 6.38 -19.13
N GLU A 189 -30.79 7.27 -20.09
CA GLU A 189 -29.63 8.16 -20.20
C GLU A 189 -30.11 9.60 -20.19
N LEU A 190 -29.46 10.42 -19.37
CA LEU A 190 -29.80 11.82 -19.21
C LEU A 190 -28.53 12.62 -19.49
N GLN A 191 -28.59 13.52 -20.46
CA GLN A 191 -27.42 14.21 -20.97
C GLN A 191 -27.46 15.70 -20.66
N THR A 192 -26.28 16.28 -20.44
CA THR A 192 -26.06 17.72 -20.43
C THR A 192 -24.74 18.06 -21.13
N ARG A 193 -24.55 19.34 -21.44
CA ARG A 193 -23.29 19.86 -21.98
C ARG A 193 -22.71 20.90 -21.04
N TRP A 194 -21.40 20.89 -20.89
CA TRP A 194 -20.68 21.85 -20.07
C TRP A 194 -19.41 22.31 -20.79
N GLN A 195 -19.08 23.59 -20.69
CA GLN A 195 -17.84 24.12 -21.23
C GLN A 195 -16.74 23.92 -20.20
N TRP A 196 -15.68 23.20 -20.58
CA TRP A 196 -14.57 22.87 -19.71
C TRP A 196 -13.91 24.14 -19.16
N GLN A 197 -13.62 24.11 -17.86
CA GLN A 197 -12.88 25.13 -17.14
C GLN A 197 -11.67 24.47 -16.47
N GLU A 198 -10.56 25.20 -16.38
CA GLU A 198 -9.39 24.70 -15.64
C GLU A 198 -9.66 24.70 -14.15
N GLY A 199 -9.29 23.61 -13.48
CA GLY A 199 -9.40 23.51 -12.03
C GLY A 199 -9.85 22.13 -11.56
N PHE A 200 -10.00 22.00 -10.25
CA PHE A 200 -10.52 20.80 -9.58
C PHE A 200 -12.03 20.88 -9.43
N HIS A 201 -12.73 20.78 -10.56
CA HIS A 201 -14.18 20.82 -10.61
C HIS A 201 -14.81 19.47 -10.30
N HIS A 202 -15.95 19.48 -9.62
CA HIS A 202 -16.77 18.28 -9.42
C HIS A 202 -18.06 18.40 -10.22
N VAL A 203 -18.46 17.31 -10.89
CA VAL A 203 -19.80 17.17 -11.44
C VAL A 203 -20.65 16.35 -10.47
N GLN A 204 -21.85 16.84 -10.20
CA GLN A 204 -22.85 16.11 -9.45
C GLN A 204 -24.09 15.90 -10.30
N PHE A 205 -24.62 14.68 -10.27
CA PHE A 205 -25.94 14.37 -10.77
C PHE A 205 -26.79 13.87 -9.60
N GLN A 206 -27.98 14.42 -9.44
CA GLN A 206 -28.89 14.08 -8.36
C GLN A 206 -30.30 13.83 -8.89
N ILE A 207 -30.90 12.73 -8.46
CA ILE A 207 -32.31 12.39 -8.63
C ILE A 207 -33.09 13.04 -7.49
N LEU A 208 -34.16 13.76 -7.85
CA LEU A 208 -35.07 14.43 -6.93
C LEU A 208 -36.40 13.71 -6.94
N THR A 209 -36.67 12.97 -5.86
CA THR A 209 -37.91 12.22 -5.68
C THR A 209 -38.27 12.13 -4.20
N ASN A 210 -39.58 12.05 -3.91
CA ASN A 210 -40.12 11.81 -2.58
C ASN A 210 -40.68 10.39 -2.42
N GLN A 211 -40.52 9.55 -3.46
CA GLN A 211 -40.95 8.16 -3.38
C GLN A 211 -40.08 7.41 -2.36
N ARG A 212 -40.65 6.41 -1.70
CA ARG A 212 -39.89 5.52 -0.84
C ARG A 212 -39.08 4.55 -1.71
N GLU A 213 -37.79 4.41 -1.42
CA GLU A 213 -36.87 3.56 -2.18
C GLU A 213 -36.14 2.58 -1.25
N ILE A 214 -35.51 1.56 -1.83
CA ILE A 214 -34.64 0.62 -1.09
C ILE A 214 -33.43 1.36 -0.54
N ALA A 215 -32.77 2.14 -1.39
CA ALA A 215 -31.68 3.03 -1.03
C ALA A 215 -31.95 4.43 -1.59
N THR A 216 -31.46 5.44 -0.87
CA THR A 216 -31.51 6.85 -1.30
C THR A 216 -30.12 7.44 -1.44
N ILE A 217 -29.08 6.75 -0.97
CA ILE A 217 -27.68 7.20 -1.13
C ILE A 217 -27.16 7.10 -2.56
N ASN A 218 -27.75 6.23 -3.38
CA ASN A 218 -27.44 6.04 -4.78
C ASN A 218 -28.23 6.98 -5.72
N ASN A 219 -29.10 7.83 -5.16
CA ASN A 219 -29.77 8.92 -5.88
C ASN A 219 -28.86 10.11 -6.18
N GLN A 220 -27.61 10.09 -5.72
CA GLN A 220 -26.63 11.12 -6.01
C GLN A 220 -25.27 10.50 -6.28
N ILE A 221 -24.57 11.03 -7.28
CA ILE A 221 -23.15 10.79 -7.53
C ILE A 221 -22.43 12.12 -7.62
N THR A 222 -21.20 12.18 -7.15
CA THR A 222 -20.32 13.35 -7.31
C THR A 222 -18.96 12.85 -7.79
N ASP A 223 -18.61 13.19 -9.02
CA ASP A 223 -17.39 12.76 -9.67
C ASP A 223 -16.40 13.92 -9.82
N PRO A 224 -15.12 13.71 -9.51
CA PRO A 224 -14.07 14.68 -9.79
C PRO A 224 -13.80 14.70 -11.30
N LEU A 225 -13.95 15.86 -11.94
CA LEU A 225 -13.78 16.00 -13.39
C LEU A 225 -12.31 15.84 -13.85
N TRP A 226 -11.35 15.98 -12.93
CA TRP A 226 -9.94 15.66 -13.16
C TRP A 226 -9.57 14.20 -12.83
N GLY A 227 -10.54 13.42 -12.33
CA GLY A 227 -10.32 12.03 -11.95
C GLY A 227 -10.07 11.12 -13.15
N PHE A 228 -9.20 10.13 -12.98
CA PHE A 228 -8.96 9.11 -13.99
C PHE A 228 -10.23 8.32 -14.28
N ALA A 229 -10.60 8.29 -15.55
CA ALA A 229 -11.80 7.63 -16.06
C ALA A 229 -11.59 6.12 -16.15
N PHE A 230 -12.16 5.38 -15.22
CA PHE A 230 -12.13 3.92 -15.23
C PHE A 230 -13.33 3.31 -15.95
N PHE A 231 -13.13 2.10 -16.47
CA PHE A 231 -14.20 1.27 -16.99
C PHE A 231 -14.30 -0.06 -16.25
N TYR A 232 -15.46 -0.69 -16.34
CA TYR A 232 -15.65 -2.10 -16.00
C TYR A 232 -16.18 -2.90 -17.18
N ILE A 233 -15.69 -4.14 -17.34
CA ILE A 233 -16.27 -5.15 -18.23
C ILE A 233 -16.83 -6.28 -17.37
N VAL A 234 -18.09 -6.64 -17.56
CA VAL A 234 -18.76 -7.68 -16.77
C VAL A 234 -19.79 -8.44 -17.59
N HIS A 235 -19.99 -9.72 -17.28
CA HIS A 235 -21.02 -10.53 -17.92
C HIS A 235 -22.42 -10.18 -17.40
N LYS A 236 -23.43 -10.10 -18.29
CA LYS A 236 -24.82 -9.71 -17.91
C LYS A 236 -25.44 -10.65 -16.88
N GLU A 237 -25.24 -11.95 -17.01
CA GLU A 237 -25.78 -12.94 -16.06
C GLU A 237 -25.14 -12.83 -14.67
N ARG A 238 -23.86 -12.44 -14.58
CA ARG A 238 -23.21 -12.13 -13.29
C ARG A 238 -23.94 -10.98 -12.60
N VAL A 239 -24.24 -9.91 -13.33
CA VAL A 239 -24.98 -8.75 -12.79
C VAL A 239 -26.37 -9.16 -12.32
N LYS A 240 -27.07 -10.04 -13.05
CA LYS A 240 -28.39 -10.54 -12.64
C LYS A 240 -28.35 -11.28 -11.31
N VAL A 241 -27.33 -12.11 -11.09
CA VAL A 241 -27.17 -12.85 -9.82
C VAL A 241 -27.05 -11.92 -8.62
N TRP A 242 -26.41 -10.75 -8.78
CA TRP A 242 -26.30 -9.75 -7.72
C TRP A 242 -27.63 -9.11 -7.33
N ASN A 243 -28.68 -9.24 -8.15
CA ASN A 243 -30.04 -8.79 -7.83
C ASN A 243 -30.81 -9.77 -6.93
N GLU A 244 -30.18 -10.89 -6.54
CA GLU A 244 -30.79 -11.91 -5.70
C GLU A 244 -30.51 -11.72 -4.20
N PHE A 245 -29.57 -10.85 -3.82
CA PHE A 245 -29.14 -10.65 -2.45
C PHE A 245 -28.76 -9.19 -2.17
N ARG A 246 -28.77 -8.79 -0.90
CA ARG A 246 -28.29 -7.46 -0.50
C ARG A 246 -26.78 -7.48 -0.31
N ASN A 247 -26.09 -6.49 -0.85
CA ASN A 247 -24.64 -6.32 -0.73
C ASN A 247 -24.27 -5.32 0.40
N ALA A 248 -22.98 -5.22 0.74
CA ALA A 248 -22.48 -4.36 1.83
C ALA A 248 -22.75 -2.86 1.66
N TYR A 249 -22.99 -2.39 0.42
CA TYR A 249 -23.40 -1.01 0.18
C TYR A 249 -24.84 -0.74 0.65
N GLY A 250 -25.64 -1.80 0.78
CA GLY A 250 -27.03 -1.77 1.25
C GLY A 250 -28.07 -1.99 0.14
N THR A 251 -27.64 -2.21 -1.10
CA THR A 251 -28.50 -2.35 -2.29
C THR A 251 -28.50 -3.80 -2.83
N PHE A 252 -29.28 -4.06 -3.86
CA PHE A 252 -29.29 -5.31 -4.64
C PHE A 252 -28.59 -5.12 -6.00
N ALA A 253 -27.73 -4.10 -6.12
CA ALA A 253 -27.12 -3.70 -7.38
C ALA A 253 -25.61 -3.98 -7.40
N TRP A 254 -25.19 -4.71 -8.42
CA TRP A 254 -23.76 -4.90 -8.72
C TRP A 254 -23.08 -3.55 -8.99
N GLU A 255 -23.76 -2.67 -9.72
CA GLU A 255 -23.24 -1.35 -10.09
C GLU A 255 -22.94 -0.48 -8.87
N ASP A 256 -23.85 -0.42 -7.90
CA ASP A 256 -23.66 0.36 -6.68
C ASP A 256 -22.50 -0.19 -5.84
N TYR A 257 -22.44 -1.51 -5.68
CA TYR A 257 -21.39 -2.16 -4.89
C TYR A 257 -20.00 -1.84 -5.45
N TYR A 258 -19.79 -1.98 -6.75
CA TYR A 258 -18.47 -1.75 -7.34
C TYR A 258 -18.16 -0.28 -7.59
N ARG A 259 -19.16 0.57 -7.84
CA ARG A 259 -18.97 2.04 -7.85
C ARG A 259 -18.50 2.56 -6.50
N TRP A 260 -19.06 2.05 -5.41
CA TRP A 260 -18.67 2.41 -4.05
C TRP A 260 -17.19 2.15 -3.75
N HIS A 261 -16.56 1.15 -4.38
CA HIS A 261 -15.12 0.92 -4.20
C HIS A 261 -14.27 2.08 -4.73
N LEU A 262 -14.71 2.78 -5.77
CA LEU A 262 -14.04 4.01 -6.24
C LEU A 262 -14.25 5.17 -5.28
N GLU A 263 -15.42 5.27 -4.64
CA GLU A 263 -15.68 6.25 -3.58
C GLU A 263 -14.75 5.99 -2.39
N ILE A 264 -14.59 4.73 -1.97
CA ILE A 264 -13.64 4.33 -0.93
C ILE A 264 -12.21 4.67 -1.35
N MET A 265 -11.81 4.36 -2.59
CA MET A 265 -10.48 4.73 -3.09
C MET A 265 -10.23 6.23 -2.95
N ASN A 266 -11.19 7.08 -3.37
CA ASN A 266 -11.07 8.53 -3.23
C ASN A 266 -11.05 8.99 -1.76
N LEU A 267 -11.82 8.35 -0.87
CA LEU A 267 -11.75 8.58 0.58
C LEU A 267 -10.36 8.23 1.13
N LEU A 268 -9.82 7.06 0.77
CA LEU A 268 -8.48 6.65 1.21
C LEU A 268 -7.39 7.54 0.61
N PHE A 269 -7.57 8.02 -0.62
CA PHE A 269 -6.69 9.02 -1.23
C PHE A 269 -6.64 10.31 -0.42
N GLU A 270 -7.79 10.86 -0.05
CA GLU A 270 -7.87 12.07 0.79
C GLU A 270 -7.20 11.86 2.16
N GLN A 271 -7.35 10.67 2.75
CA GLN A 271 -6.83 10.37 4.09
C GLN A 271 -5.36 9.91 4.09
N SER A 272 -4.76 9.63 2.93
CA SER A 272 -3.34 9.29 2.77
C SER A 272 -2.44 10.53 2.87
N VAL A 273 -2.36 11.10 4.08
CA VAL A 273 -1.61 12.32 4.40
C VAL A 273 -0.19 11.98 4.86
N TYR A 274 0.81 12.55 4.18
CA TYR A 274 2.24 12.35 4.45
C TYR A 274 3.05 13.62 4.19
N PRO A 275 4.32 13.71 4.60
CA PRO A 275 5.17 14.86 4.26
C PRO A 275 5.29 15.10 2.74
N SER A 276 5.30 14.06 1.90
CA SER A 276 5.28 14.21 0.43
C SER A 276 3.89 14.53 -0.15
N ALA A 277 2.83 14.43 0.65
CA ALA A 277 1.42 14.59 0.28
C ALA A 277 0.61 15.18 1.46
N PRO A 278 0.86 16.45 1.85
CA PRO A 278 0.32 17.02 3.09
C PRO A 278 -1.20 17.27 3.06
N GLU A 279 -1.80 17.34 1.87
CA GLU A 279 -3.25 17.50 1.65
C GLU A 279 -3.90 16.17 1.24
N GLY A 280 -3.20 15.05 1.45
CA GLY A 280 -3.57 13.76 0.91
C GLY A 280 -3.15 13.60 -0.55
N ILE A 281 -3.62 12.51 -1.15
CA ILE A 281 -3.46 12.27 -2.58
C ILE A 281 -4.35 13.25 -3.34
N LYS A 282 -3.86 13.78 -4.45
CA LYS A 282 -4.52 14.73 -5.36
C LYS A 282 -5.21 14.03 -6.52
N ALA A 283 -4.60 12.95 -7.02
CA ALA A 283 -5.21 12.09 -8.01
C ALA A 283 -6.57 11.57 -7.50
N ARG A 284 -7.54 11.47 -8.38
CA ARG A 284 -8.84 10.88 -8.09
C ARG A 284 -9.20 9.87 -9.17
N VAL A 285 -10.15 9.01 -8.89
CA VAL A 285 -10.72 8.04 -9.83
C VAL A 285 -12.22 8.24 -9.94
N ARG A 286 -12.79 7.87 -11.08
CA ARG A 286 -14.25 7.86 -11.30
C ARG A 286 -14.63 6.73 -12.24
N LEU A 287 -15.85 6.23 -12.12
CA LEU A 287 -16.38 5.25 -13.06
C LEU A 287 -16.95 6.00 -14.26
N ASP A 288 -16.38 5.77 -15.43
CA ASP A 288 -16.79 6.44 -16.66
C ASP A 288 -17.63 5.55 -17.57
N ARG A 289 -17.48 4.22 -17.48
CA ARG A 289 -18.22 3.28 -18.32
C ARG A 289 -18.36 1.89 -17.70
N ILE A 290 -19.53 1.28 -17.87
CA ILE A 290 -19.75 -0.16 -17.63
C ILE A 290 -20.12 -0.83 -18.96
N ILE A 291 -19.36 -1.85 -19.34
CA ILE A 291 -19.55 -2.65 -20.55
C ILE A 291 -20.13 -3.99 -20.12
N TYR A 292 -21.42 -4.18 -20.40
CA TYR A 292 -22.11 -5.44 -20.16
C TYR A 292 -21.99 -6.33 -21.40
N ALA A 293 -21.22 -7.41 -21.30
CA ALA A 293 -20.89 -8.25 -22.44
C ALA A 293 -21.41 -9.68 -22.28
N ASP A 294 -21.73 -10.32 -23.41
CA ASP A 294 -22.01 -11.77 -23.47
C ASP A 294 -20.72 -12.56 -23.80
N ASP A 295 -19.80 -11.92 -24.53
CA ASP A 295 -18.43 -12.36 -24.77
C ASP A 295 -17.45 -11.33 -24.18
N ILE A 296 -16.78 -11.71 -23.09
CA ILE A 296 -15.84 -10.85 -22.37
C ILE A 296 -14.58 -10.59 -23.20
N ASP A 297 -14.06 -11.61 -23.90
CA ASP A 297 -12.84 -11.48 -24.69
C ASP A 297 -13.06 -10.56 -25.89
N GLU A 298 -14.24 -10.64 -26.51
CA GLU A 298 -14.64 -9.69 -27.56
C GLU A 298 -14.73 -8.27 -27.01
N ALA A 299 -15.35 -8.07 -25.83
CA ALA A 299 -15.43 -6.76 -25.20
C ALA A 299 -14.05 -6.18 -24.86
N VAL A 300 -13.10 -7.02 -24.41
CA VAL A 300 -11.72 -6.60 -24.15
C VAL A 300 -11.01 -6.17 -25.43
N ARG A 301 -11.18 -6.92 -26.54
CA ARG A 301 -10.62 -6.54 -27.85
C ARG A 301 -11.21 -5.23 -28.35
N ASN A 302 -12.53 -5.06 -28.23
CA ASN A 302 -13.27 -3.88 -28.69
C ASN A 302 -13.02 -2.61 -27.84
N ARG A 303 -12.26 -2.72 -26.74
CA ARG A 303 -11.82 -1.56 -25.96
C ARG A 303 -10.87 -0.66 -26.75
N PHE A 304 -10.06 -1.24 -27.63
CA PHE A 304 -9.14 -0.48 -28.48
C PHE A 304 -9.89 0.06 -29.70
N SER A 305 -9.70 1.35 -29.97
CA SER A 305 -10.21 1.97 -31.19
C SER A 305 -9.43 1.49 -32.43
N ALA A 306 -9.90 1.86 -33.63
CA ALA A 306 -9.27 1.45 -34.89
C ALA A 306 -7.80 1.90 -35.02
N ASP A 307 -7.43 2.97 -34.31
CA ASP A 307 -6.06 3.48 -34.19
C ASP A 307 -5.20 2.68 -33.19
N GLY A 308 -5.74 1.61 -32.61
CA GLY A 308 -5.12 0.78 -31.59
C GLY A 308 -5.04 1.44 -30.21
N ILE A 309 -5.65 2.59 -29.97
CA ILE A 309 -5.58 3.29 -28.68
C ILE A 309 -6.82 2.98 -27.83
N ALA A 310 -6.60 2.73 -26.54
CA ALA A 310 -7.68 2.66 -25.57
C ALA A 310 -8.02 4.09 -25.10
N TYR A 311 -9.29 4.45 -25.11
CA TYR A 311 -9.77 5.77 -24.70
C TYR A 311 -10.40 5.70 -23.30
N ASP A 312 -9.60 5.17 -22.38
CA ASP A 312 -9.85 5.02 -20.96
C ASP A 312 -8.54 5.19 -20.18
N GLN A 313 -8.60 5.38 -18.86
CA GLN A 313 -7.42 5.54 -18.00
C GLN A 313 -7.17 4.29 -17.15
N GLY A 314 -7.64 3.13 -17.58
CA GLY A 314 -7.58 1.87 -16.85
C GLY A 314 -8.94 1.36 -16.41
N GLY A 315 -8.99 0.19 -15.80
CA GLY A 315 -10.24 -0.41 -15.38
C GLY A 315 -10.09 -1.83 -14.86
N TRP A 316 -11.22 -2.51 -14.69
CA TRP A 316 -11.24 -3.90 -14.25
C TRP A 316 -12.14 -4.76 -15.13
N ILE A 317 -11.69 -6.00 -15.38
CA ILE A 317 -12.41 -6.99 -16.15
C ILE A 317 -12.85 -8.08 -15.18
N PHE A 318 -14.15 -8.18 -14.95
CA PHE A 318 -14.72 -9.18 -14.06
C PHE A 318 -14.88 -10.49 -14.82
N VAL A 319 -13.82 -11.31 -14.75
CA VAL A 319 -13.77 -12.64 -15.37
C VAL A 319 -13.29 -13.69 -14.36
N SER A 320 -13.98 -14.81 -14.29
CA SER A 320 -13.58 -16.00 -13.53
C SER A 320 -13.97 -17.28 -14.28
N ASP A 321 -13.63 -18.43 -13.70
CA ASP A 321 -14.02 -19.74 -14.24
C ASP A 321 -15.54 -19.90 -14.37
N GLU A 322 -16.33 -19.19 -13.54
CA GLU A 322 -17.80 -19.19 -13.65
C GLU A 322 -18.29 -18.50 -14.93
N ASP A 323 -17.64 -17.43 -15.39
CA ASP A 323 -18.02 -16.78 -16.65
C ASP A 323 -17.68 -17.70 -17.83
N ARG A 324 -16.53 -18.36 -17.78
CA ARG A 324 -16.07 -19.30 -18.81
C ARG A 324 -16.96 -20.54 -18.89
N ALA A 325 -17.36 -21.08 -17.75
CA ALA A 325 -18.26 -22.22 -17.65
C ALA A 325 -19.75 -21.85 -17.81
N ARG A 326 -20.08 -20.55 -17.80
CA ARG A 326 -21.45 -20.02 -17.78
C ARG A 326 -22.29 -20.53 -16.60
N THR A 327 -21.69 -20.56 -15.41
CA THR A 327 -22.27 -21.10 -14.17
C THR A 327 -22.19 -20.09 -13.02
N TRP A 328 -22.76 -18.90 -13.19
CA TRP A 328 -22.74 -17.84 -12.17
C TRP A 328 -23.49 -18.25 -10.91
N LYS A 329 -22.87 -18.03 -9.75
CA LYS A 329 -23.47 -18.26 -8.43
C LYS A 329 -23.38 -17.01 -7.57
N ALA A 330 -24.27 -16.93 -6.57
CA ALA A 330 -24.18 -15.87 -5.58
C ALA A 330 -22.85 -16.00 -4.81
N PRO A 331 -22.06 -14.92 -4.65
CA PRO A 331 -20.91 -14.93 -3.77
C PRO A 331 -21.32 -15.30 -2.35
N GLU A 332 -20.42 -15.97 -1.63
CA GLU A 332 -20.66 -16.31 -0.24
C GLU A 332 -20.88 -15.05 0.62
N PRO A 333 -21.69 -15.12 1.69
CA PRO A 333 -21.97 -13.97 2.56
C PRO A 333 -20.73 -13.20 3.02
N GLN A 334 -19.63 -13.90 3.31
CA GLN A 334 -18.37 -13.28 3.72
C GLN A 334 -17.79 -12.31 2.68
N TRP A 335 -18.05 -12.51 1.39
CA TRP A 335 -17.55 -11.63 0.33
C TRP A 335 -18.52 -10.48 0.04
N ARG A 336 -19.81 -10.77 -0.11
CA ARG A 336 -20.81 -9.75 -0.48
C ARG A 336 -21.24 -8.83 0.67
N ASN A 337 -21.04 -9.23 1.94
CA ASN A 337 -21.41 -8.43 3.12
C ASN A 337 -20.23 -7.63 3.68
N ASN A 338 -19.03 -7.79 3.12
CA ASN A 338 -17.84 -7.03 3.48
C ASN A 338 -17.43 -6.13 2.31
N THR A 339 -16.43 -5.29 2.54
CA THR A 339 -15.76 -4.51 1.49
C THR A 339 -14.78 -5.41 0.76
N GLU A 340 -14.79 -5.39 -0.57
CA GLU A 340 -13.83 -6.17 -1.37
C GLU A 340 -12.53 -5.38 -1.57
N TRP A 341 -11.60 -5.58 -0.65
CA TRP A 341 -10.36 -4.81 -0.60
C TRP A 341 -9.36 -5.12 -1.71
N SER A 342 -9.46 -6.26 -2.41
CA SER A 342 -8.59 -6.54 -3.56
C SER A 342 -8.86 -5.59 -4.72
N LEU A 343 -10.12 -5.16 -4.95
CA LEU A 343 -10.40 -4.31 -6.10
C LEU A 343 -9.69 -2.94 -6.02
N PRO A 344 -9.72 -2.18 -4.90
CA PRO A 344 -8.91 -0.98 -4.74
C PRO A 344 -7.41 -1.20 -4.99
N HIS A 345 -6.86 -2.33 -4.53
CA HIS A 345 -5.46 -2.70 -4.75
C HIS A 345 -5.17 -2.89 -6.25
N GLU A 346 -5.96 -3.72 -6.92
CA GLU A 346 -5.84 -4.01 -8.35
C GLU A 346 -6.03 -2.77 -9.23
N LEU A 347 -6.96 -1.89 -8.85
CA LEU A 347 -7.13 -0.59 -9.51
C LEU A 347 -5.96 0.36 -9.23
N GLY A 348 -5.22 0.17 -8.14
CA GLY A 348 -3.93 0.83 -7.90
C GLY A 348 -2.92 0.54 -9.00
N HIS A 349 -2.86 -0.70 -9.51
CA HIS A 349 -2.01 -1.06 -10.65
C HIS A 349 -2.37 -0.30 -11.92
N GLN A 350 -3.66 -0.04 -12.15
CA GLN A 350 -4.11 0.77 -13.29
C GLN A 350 -3.57 2.20 -13.23
N LEU A 351 -3.26 2.69 -12.03
CA LEU A 351 -2.67 4.01 -11.80
C LEU A 351 -1.15 4.04 -11.93
N GLY A 352 -0.51 2.89 -12.18
CA GLY A 352 0.94 2.74 -12.30
C GLY A 352 1.66 2.38 -11.00
N LEU A 353 0.92 2.02 -9.94
CA LEU A 353 1.48 1.59 -8.67
C LEU A 353 1.86 0.11 -8.71
N THR A 354 2.95 -0.25 -8.03
CA THR A 354 3.39 -1.64 -7.94
C THR A 354 3.08 -2.24 -6.59
N ASP A 355 3.10 -3.57 -6.55
CA ASP A 355 3.19 -4.31 -5.31
C ASP A 355 4.45 -3.92 -4.55
N LEU A 356 4.29 -3.57 -3.28
CA LEU A 356 5.39 -3.28 -2.37
C LEU A 356 5.83 -4.54 -1.61
N TYR A 357 4.99 -5.58 -1.53
CA TYR A 357 5.39 -6.89 -1.03
C TYR A 357 6.45 -7.55 -1.94
N VAL A 358 6.62 -7.05 -3.17
CA VAL A 358 7.76 -7.43 -4.01
C VAL A 358 9.09 -7.13 -3.34
N LEU A 359 9.16 -6.20 -2.38
CA LEU A 359 10.38 -5.91 -1.63
C LEU A 359 10.64 -6.92 -0.52
N ASP A 360 9.64 -7.69 -0.08
CA ASP A 360 9.84 -8.76 0.91
C ASP A 360 10.86 -9.80 0.39
N TYR A 361 11.62 -10.36 1.32
CA TYR A 361 12.66 -11.33 1.01
C TYR A 361 12.80 -12.37 2.12
N HIS A 362 12.52 -13.63 1.76
CA HIS A 362 12.60 -14.77 2.68
C HIS A 362 14.04 -15.22 2.98
N GLY A 363 15.05 -14.50 2.47
CA GLY A 363 16.46 -14.85 2.63
C GLY A 363 16.97 -15.87 1.61
N HIS A 364 18.27 -16.11 1.62
CA HIS A 364 18.93 -17.12 0.79
C HIS A 364 20.17 -17.67 1.51
N GLU A 365 20.57 -18.89 1.17
CA GLU A 365 21.67 -19.59 1.87
C GLU A 365 23.03 -18.89 1.78
N ASN A 366 23.21 -18.03 0.78
CA ASN A 366 24.40 -17.19 0.61
C ASN A 366 24.60 -16.20 1.77
N HIS A 367 23.52 -15.82 2.45
CA HIS A 367 23.49 -14.75 3.45
C HIS A 367 22.89 -15.27 4.74
N ARG A 368 23.76 -15.69 5.66
CA ARG A 368 23.37 -16.22 6.97
C ARG A 368 23.91 -15.37 8.11
N MET A 369 23.11 -15.30 9.16
CA MET A 369 23.50 -14.72 10.44
C MET A 369 24.65 -15.53 11.05
N PRO A 370 25.77 -14.90 11.45
CA PRO A 370 26.90 -15.62 12.04
C PRO A 370 26.59 -16.29 13.38
N ASP A 371 25.63 -15.76 14.14
CA ASP A 371 25.33 -16.19 15.51
C ASP A 371 24.47 -17.45 15.58
N ASN A 372 23.57 -17.67 14.62
CA ASN A 372 22.60 -18.76 14.65
C ASN A 372 22.36 -19.46 13.29
N GLY A 373 23.01 -19.02 12.22
CA GLY A 373 22.90 -19.61 10.88
C GLY A 373 21.59 -19.33 10.14
N ASP A 374 20.67 -18.53 10.71
CA ASP A 374 19.44 -18.13 10.03
C ASP A 374 19.74 -17.37 8.74
N MET A 375 18.88 -17.52 7.74
CA MET A 375 18.96 -16.64 6.57
C MET A 375 18.66 -15.20 6.98
N LEU A 376 19.37 -14.26 6.38
CA LEU A 376 19.09 -12.84 6.48
C LEU A 376 17.82 -12.52 5.68
N THR A 377 16.74 -12.24 6.39
CA THR A 377 15.41 -11.98 5.81
C THR A 377 15.09 -10.48 5.80
N HIS A 378 14.09 -10.08 5.04
CA HIS A 378 13.57 -8.72 5.00
C HIS A 378 12.06 -8.75 4.85
N TYR A 379 11.37 -7.97 5.66
CA TYR A 379 9.94 -7.74 5.54
C TYR A 379 9.68 -6.25 5.50
N TYR A 380 9.01 -5.77 4.45
CA TYR A 380 8.88 -4.37 4.11
C TYR A 380 8.43 -3.52 5.30
N ARG A 381 9.18 -2.47 5.63
CA ARG A 381 8.93 -1.68 6.86
C ARG A 381 7.59 -0.93 6.82
N GLY A 382 7.13 -0.56 5.63
CA GLY A 382 5.87 0.14 5.39
C GLY A 382 4.66 -0.77 5.18
N TYR A 383 4.70 -2.04 5.63
CA TYR A 383 3.75 -3.09 5.23
C TYR A 383 2.26 -2.75 5.37
N LYS A 384 1.82 -1.94 6.34
CA LYS A 384 0.39 -1.59 6.51
C LYS A 384 -0.08 -0.55 5.47
N THR A 385 -0.03 -0.90 4.20
CA THR A 385 -0.39 -0.05 3.04
C THR A 385 -1.16 -0.83 1.99
N MET A 386 -2.04 -0.14 1.26
CA MET A 386 -2.89 -0.70 0.20
C MET A 386 -2.11 -1.46 -0.88
N MET A 387 -0.87 -1.08 -1.17
CA MET A 387 -0.03 -1.75 -2.18
C MET A 387 0.89 -2.85 -1.63
N HIS A 388 0.83 -3.16 -0.33
CA HIS A 388 1.54 -4.30 0.26
C HIS A 388 0.55 -5.36 0.72
N TRP A 389 -0.52 -4.95 1.40
CA TRP A 389 -1.66 -5.80 1.73
C TRP A 389 -2.91 -5.29 1.04
N HIS A 390 -3.84 -6.20 0.72
CA HIS A 390 -5.22 -5.79 0.45
C HIS A 390 -5.74 -5.04 1.68
N GLY A 391 -6.50 -3.96 1.47
CA GLY A 391 -6.98 -3.07 2.53
C GLY A 391 -7.66 -3.76 3.73
N PRO A 392 -7.97 -3.03 4.82
CA PRO A 392 -8.40 -1.62 4.87
C PRO A 392 -7.27 -0.60 5.15
N HIS A 393 -6.28 -0.51 4.28
CA HIS A 393 -5.08 0.29 4.52
C HIS A 393 -5.10 1.60 3.72
N LEU A 394 -4.45 2.63 4.26
CA LEU A 394 -4.12 3.83 3.48
C LEU A 394 -3.09 3.48 2.40
N TRP A 395 -2.98 4.31 1.37
CA TRP A 395 -1.90 4.24 0.40
C TRP A 395 -0.62 4.79 1.01
N SER A 396 0.51 4.11 0.82
CA SER A 396 1.82 4.53 1.36
C SER A 396 2.27 5.90 0.86
N GLU A 397 3.25 6.50 1.55
CA GLU A 397 3.84 7.78 1.18
C GLU A 397 4.46 7.78 -0.24
N VAL A 398 5.08 6.68 -0.66
CA VAL A 398 5.65 6.57 -2.01
C VAL A 398 4.55 6.56 -3.07
N CYS A 399 3.45 5.83 -2.84
CA CYS A 399 2.28 5.85 -3.72
C CYS A 399 1.66 7.25 -3.75
N ALA A 400 1.51 7.89 -2.59
CA ALA A 400 0.89 9.19 -2.47
C ALA A 400 1.68 10.29 -3.20
N GLY A 401 2.99 10.34 -2.97
CA GLY A 401 3.86 11.29 -3.66
C GLY A 401 3.92 11.06 -5.17
N TYR A 402 3.91 9.80 -5.64
CA TYR A 402 3.84 9.49 -7.07
C TYR A 402 2.54 9.97 -7.71
N LEU A 403 1.40 9.65 -7.10
CA LEU A 403 0.09 10.05 -7.62
C LEU A 403 -0.08 11.57 -7.60
N ASN A 404 0.53 12.27 -6.64
CA ASN A 404 0.54 13.75 -6.59
C ASN A 404 1.40 14.39 -7.69
N ARG A 405 2.47 13.73 -8.14
CA ARG A 405 3.29 14.21 -9.25
C ARG A 405 2.72 13.87 -10.62
N THR A 406 1.91 12.82 -10.71
CA THR A 406 1.42 12.28 -11.98
C THR A 406 -0.09 12.41 -12.18
N TRP A 407 -0.83 13.10 -11.30
CA TRP A 407 -2.29 13.23 -11.37
C TRP A 407 -2.83 13.73 -12.72
N ASN A 408 -2.04 14.48 -13.49
CA ASN A 408 -2.41 15.04 -14.80
C ASN A 408 -1.71 14.36 -15.98
N LYS A 409 -1.17 13.16 -15.78
CA LYS A 409 -0.48 12.38 -16.82
C LYS A 409 -1.34 11.19 -17.25
N PRO A 410 -1.32 10.78 -18.54
CA PRO A 410 -2.09 9.61 -18.97
C PRO A 410 -1.62 8.34 -18.25
N ARG A 411 -2.54 7.41 -18.00
CA ARG A 411 -2.22 6.12 -17.41
C ARG A 411 -1.71 5.12 -18.45
N GLY A 412 -1.01 4.08 -17.98
CA GLY A 412 -0.42 3.02 -18.80
C GLY A 412 1.04 2.73 -18.48
N HIS A 413 1.79 3.73 -17.98
CA HIS A 413 3.08 3.48 -17.32
C HIS A 413 2.86 2.73 -16.00
N PHE A 414 3.82 1.87 -15.68
CA PHE A 414 3.85 1.07 -14.47
C PHE A 414 5.18 1.30 -13.76
N GLY A 415 5.18 1.55 -12.45
CA GLY A 415 6.36 1.62 -11.57
C GLY A 415 7.51 2.54 -12.00
N ASP A 416 7.28 3.51 -12.87
CA ASP A 416 8.33 4.39 -13.38
C ASP A 416 8.88 5.35 -12.33
N TYR A 417 8.17 5.51 -11.22
CA TYR A 417 8.68 6.19 -10.04
C TYR A 417 9.91 5.52 -9.43
N TYR A 418 10.23 4.26 -9.73
CA TYR A 418 11.51 3.65 -9.31
C TYR A 418 12.74 4.39 -9.84
N PHE A 419 12.57 5.26 -10.85
CA PHE A 419 13.66 6.09 -11.37
C PHE A 419 13.82 7.42 -10.61
N ALA A 420 12.94 7.70 -9.64
CA ALA A 420 12.92 8.93 -8.86
C ALA A 420 13.96 8.90 -7.72
N LEU A 421 15.25 8.82 -8.09
CA LEU A 421 16.36 8.74 -7.14
C LEU A 421 17.12 10.07 -7.03
N PRO A 422 17.55 10.47 -5.81
CA PRO A 422 18.45 11.60 -5.62
C PRO A 422 19.75 11.44 -6.42
N ALA A 423 20.37 12.56 -6.84
CA ALA A 423 21.55 12.55 -7.72
C ALA A 423 22.76 11.91 -7.05
N GLU A 424 22.92 12.19 -5.76
CA GLU A 424 23.94 11.62 -4.90
C GLU A 424 23.31 11.01 -3.65
N ASN A 425 23.75 9.81 -3.31
CA ASN A 425 23.19 9.05 -2.19
C ASN A 425 24.34 8.64 -1.26
N PHE A 426 24.11 8.75 0.05
CA PHE A 426 25.11 8.50 1.07
C PHE A 426 24.55 7.58 2.14
N LEU A 427 25.41 6.72 2.68
CA LEU A 427 25.20 6.05 3.96
C LEU A 427 25.95 6.83 5.03
N GLN A 428 25.31 7.10 6.16
CA GLN A 428 25.98 7.61 7.35
C GLN A 428 25.94 6.53 8.43
N VAL A 429 27.08 5.94 8.72
CA VAL A 429 27.24 4.92 9.75
C VAL A 429 27.59 5.60 11.06
N VAL A 430 26.75 5.38 12.07
CA VAL A 430 26.92 5.95 13.41
C VAL A 430 26.90 4.86 14.47
N ASP A 431 27.51 5.15 15.61
CA ASP A 431 27.54 4.29 16.77
C ASP A 431 26.19 4.33 17.54
N VAL A 432 26.10 3.63 18.67
CA VAL A 432 24.90 3.63 19.52
C VAL A 432 24.53 5.04 20.02
N ASN A 433 25.50 5.95 20.14
CA ASN A 433 25.35 7.32 20.62
C ASN A 433 25.08 8.33 19.49
N GLY A 434 25.08 7.89 18.22
CA GLY A 434 24.91 8.75 17.06
C GLY A 434 26.20 9.44 16.59
N LEU A 435 27.37 9.05 17.10
CA LEU A 435 28.67 9.53 16.66
C LEU A 435 29.15 8.80 15.40
N PRO A 436 29.88 9.47 14.50
CA PRO A 436 30.48 8.85 13.32
C PRO A 436 31.31 7.59 13.60
N VAL A 437 31.06 6.52 12.84
CA VAL A 437 31.93 5.33 12.83
C VAL A 437 32.86 5.41 11.63
N ALA A 438 34.10 5.86 11.86
CA ALA A 438 35.12 5.97 10.81
C ALA A 438 35.81 4.64 10.51
N GLY A 439 36.21 4.44 9.25
CA GLY A 439 36.97 3.26 8.80
C GLY A 439 36.17 1.95 8.86
N ALA A 440 34.85 2.00 8.97
CA ALA A 440 34.02 0.81 8.92
C ALA A 440 33.98 0.29 7.48
N ARG A 441 34.26 -1.00 7.28
CA ARG A 441 34.13 -1.66 5.99
C ARG A 441 32.65 -1.85 5.68
N VAL A 442 32.22 -1.41 4.50
CA VAL A 442 30.86 -1.55 4.01
C VAL A 442 30.86 -2.40 2.76
N GLU A 443 30.06 -3.45 2.77
CA GLU A 443 29.83 -4.36 1.65
C GLU A 443 28.33 -4.41 1.36
N ILE A 444 27.95 -4.18 0.11
CA ILE A 444 26.56 -4.13 -0.30
C ILE A 444 26.31 -5.20 -1.35
N PHE A 445 25.30 -6.02 -1.11
CA PHE A 445 24.80 -7.08 -1.99
C PHE A 445 23.43 -6.64 -2.52
N GLN A 446 23.03 -7.13 -3.68
CA GLN A 446 21.79 -6.67 -4.31
C GLN A 446 20.93 -7.85 -4.76
N ARG A 447 19.61 -7.72 -4.56
CA ARG A 447 18.63 -8.65 -5.11
C ARG A 447 18.47 -8.47 -6.62
N GLY A 448 18.23 -9.56 -7.34
CA GLY A 448 17.89 -9.51 -8.75
C GLY A 448 19.11 -9.31 -9.67
N VAL A 449 20.32 -9.56 -9.15
CA VAL A 449 21.57 -9.45 -9.94
C VAL A 449 22.53 -10.60 -9.65
N VAL A 450 23.39 -10.86 -10.64
CA VAL A 450 24.61 -11.67 -10.49
C VAL A 450 25.79 -10.76 -10.83
N VAL A 451 26.83 -10.77 -9.99
CA VAL A 451 28.06 -10.00 -10.24
C VAL A 451 28.79 -10.60 -11.45
N ASP A 452 29.16 -9.75 -12.41
CA ASP A 452 29.98 -10.15 -13.56
C ASP A 452 31.46 -10.11 -13.17
N THR A 453 32.00 -11.27 -12.79
CA THR A 453 33.40 -11.42 -12.39
C THR A 453 34.37 -11.40 -13.57
N SER A 454 33.90 -11.36 -14.81
CA SER A 454 34.77 -11.26 -15.99
C SER A 454 35.27 -9.83 -16.21
N GLN A 455 34.59 -8.84 -15.63
CA GLN A 455 34.95 -7.42 -15.73
C GLN A 455 35.68 -6.95 -14.47
N PRO A 456 36.70 -6.07 -14.61
CA PRO A 456 37.35 -5.48 -13.45
C PRO A 456 36.39 -4.56 -12.67
N PRO A 457 36.56 -4.43 -11.34
CA PRO A 457 35.79 -3.48 -10.56
C PRO A 457 36.08 -2.04 -11.03
N GLN A 458 35.04 -1.22 -10.99
CA GLN A 458 35.11 0.21 -11.24
C GLN A 458 35.20 0.96 -9.90
N GLN A 459 35.63 2.22 -9.93
CA GLN A 459 35.75 3.03 -8.72
C GLN A 459 35.15 4.42 -8.91
N GLN A 460 34.41 4.88 -7.91
CA GLN A 460 33.90 6.25 -7.83
C GLN A 460 34.00 6.73 -6.39
N ALA A 461 34.58 7.91 -6.17
CA ALA A 461 34.70 8.55 -4.86
C ALA A 461 35.26 7.63 -3.76
N GLY A 462 36.31 6.86 -4.08
CA GLY A 462 36.94 5.92 -3.13
C GLY A 462 36.20 4.58 -2.97
N VAL A 463 35.00 4.43 -3.51
CA VAL A 463 34.18 3.21 -3.41
C VAL A 463 34.30 2.38 -4.67
N ARG A 464 34.52 1.06 -4.51
CA ARG A 464 34.54 0.10 -5.62
C ARG A 464 33.14 -0.44 -5.88
N PHE A 465 32.81 -0.65 -7.15
CA PHE A 465 31.58 -1.32 -7.54
C PHE A 465 31.80 -2.25 -8.73
N TYR A 466 30.93 -3.24 -8.86
CA TYR A 466 31.09 -4.33 -9.81
C TYR A 466 29.99 -4.29 -10.86
N ALA A 467 30.36 -4.62 -12.09
CA ALA A 467 29.40 -4.88 -13.15
C ALA A 467 28.51 -6.08 -12.78
N VAL A 468 27.32 -6.13 -13.36
CA VAL A 468 26.37 -7.23 -13.20
C VAL A 468 26.02 -7.80 -14.56
N VAL A 469 25.63 -9.06 -14.58
CA VAL A 469 25.14 -9.71 -15.80
C VAL A 469 23.77 -9.12 -16.16
N GLU A 470 23.66 -8.54 -17.36
CA GLU A 470 22.40 -8.00 -17.89
C GLU A 470 21.73 -9.02 -18.83
N ASP A 471 21.25 -10.12 -18.24
CA ASP A 471 20.59 -11.25 -18.91
C ASP A 471 19.06 -11.09 -19.07
N GLY A 472 18.52 -9.95 -18.62
CA GLY A 472 17.08 -9.71 -18.57
C GLY A 472 16.34 -10.40 -17.42
N ASN A 473 17.04 -11.16 -16.58
CA ASN A 473 16.47 -11.80 -15.40
C ASN A 473 16.64 -10.91 -14.16
N PHE A 474 15.54 -10.33 -13.70
CA PHE A 474 15.50 -9.53 -12.48
C PHE A 474 15.16 -10.35 -11.23
N GLY A 475 14.89 -11.65 -11.36
CA GLY A 475 14.42 -12.53 -10.30
C GLY A 475 15.52 -13.27 -9.53
N HIS A 476 16.79 -12.99 -9.78
CA HIS A 476 17.90 -13.58 -9.02
C HIS A 476 17.76 -13.29 -7.51
N PRO A 477 18.20 -14.20 -6.62
CA PRO A 477 18.28 -13.90 -5.18
C PRO A 477 19.27 -12.75 -4.93
N VAL A 478 19.45 -12.37 -3.67
CA VAL A 478 20.54 -11.46 -3.30
C VAL A 478 21.88 -12.08 -3.68
N SER A 479 22.68 -11.32 -4.43
CA SER A 479 23.96 -11.74 -4.97
C SER A 479 24.87 -12.32 -3.90
N SER A 480 25.58 -13.42 -4.19
CA SER A 480 26.60 -13.99 -3.28
C SER A 480 27.74 -13.01 -3.03
N ASP A 481 28.13 -12.28 -4.07
CA ASP A 481 29.24 -11.34 -4.07
C ASP A 481 28.73 -9.90 -3.92
N PRO A 482 29.50 -9.02 -3.26
CA PRO A 482 29.10 -7.63 -3.09
C PRO A 482 29.16 -6.88 -4.43
N VAL A 483 28.11 -6.11 -4.71
CA VAL A 483 28.05 -5.20 -5.86
C VAL A 483 28.75 -3.87 -5.58
N ILE A 484 28.91 -3.49 -4.31
CA ILE A 484 29.59 -2.26 -3.87
C ILE A 484 30.44 -2.58 -2.62
N VAL A 485 31.67 -2.07 -2.58
CA VAL A 485 32.60 -2.21 -1.43
C VAL A 485 33.31 -0.89 -1.18
N GLY A 486 33.31 -0.41 0.06
CA GLY A 486 34.04 0.79 0.47
C GLY A 486 34.27 0.84 1.98
N GLU A 487 34.84 1.96 2.43
CA GLU A 487 35.05 2.26 3.85
C GLU A 487 34.44 3.63 4.17
N THR A 488 33.96 3.80 5.40
CA THR A 488 33.44 5.09 5.86
C THR A 488 34.57 6.08 6.15
N ASP A 489 34.34 7.35 5.85
CA ASP A 489 35.27 8.43 6.17
C ASP A 489 35.24 8.84 7.65
N ALA A 490 35.96 9.90 8.02
CA ALA A 490 36.02 10.43 9.38
C ALA A 490 34.66 10.92 9.92
N GLN A 491 33.69 11.19 9.05
CA GLN A 491 32.32 11.57 9.39
C GLN A 491 31.35 10.38 9.35
N GLY A 492 31.87 9.16 9.19
CA GLY A 492 31.09 7.94 9.10
C GLY A 492 30.34 7.84 7.77
N LEU A 493 30.71 8.64 6.77
CA LEU A 493 30.01 8.68 5.49
C LEU A 493 30.63 7.73 4.48
N LEU A 494 29.77 7.09 3.70
CA LEU A 494 30.13 6.41 2.46
C LEU A 494 29.22 6.91 1.35
N ARG A 495 29.81 7.42 0.27
CA ARG A 495 29.07 7.81 -0.93
C ARG A 495 28.74 6.58 -1.75
N LEU A 496 27.45 6.31 -1.97
CA LEU A 496 27.02 5.24 -2.87
C LEU A 496 27.39 5.63 -4.32
N PRO A 497 28.01 4.71 -5.10
CA PRO A 497 28.39 4.98 -6.47
C PRO A 497 27.16 5.03 -7.38
N ASN A 498 27.21 5.86 -8.42
CA ASN A 498 26.22 5.87 -9.49
C ASN A 498 26.65 4.87 -10.56
N ARG A 499 26.11 3.67 -10.50
CA ARG A 499 26.43 2.58 -11.42
C ARG A 499 25.82 2.86 -12.81
N PRO A 500 26.52 2.49 -13.90
CA PRO A 500 25.99 2.67 -15.26
C PRO A 500 24.62 2.00 -15.45
N VAL A 501 23.80 2.62 -16.31
CA VAL A 501 22.46 2.13 -16.67
C VAL A 501 22.21 2.33 -18.16
N GLN A 502 21.22 1.61 -18.68
CA GLN A 502 20.57 2.01 -19.93
C GLN A 502 19.54 3.09 -19.59
N GLU A 503 19.80 4.31 -20.05
CA GLU A 503 18.97 5.47 -19.73
C GLU A 503 17.60 5.42 -20.41
N VAL A 504 16.61 6.00 -19.74
CA VAL A 504 15.23 6.12 -20.24
C VAL A 504 14.51 7.27 -19.53
N ARG A 505 13.65 7.99 -20.26
CA ARG A 505 12.72 8.99 -19.77
C ARG A 505 11.29 8.50 -19.96
N THR A 506 10.43 8.69 -18.97
CA THR A 506 9.00 8.34 -19.07
C THR A 506 8.15 9.59 -19.29
N LEU A 507 6.95 9.40 -19.84
CA LEU A 507 6.01 10.49 -20.09
C LEU A 507 5.53 11.19 -18.79
N ASN A 508 5.66 10.49 -17.66
CA ASN A 508 5.41 11.04 -16.33
C ASN A 508 6.53 11.98 -15.83
N GLY A 509 7.64 12.09 -16.58
CA GLY A 509 8.76 12.98 -16.27
C GLY A 509 9.88 12.34 -15.43
N TYR A 510 9.85 11.03 -15.23
CA TYR A 510 10.92 10.30 -14.53
C TYR A 510 12.07 9.95 -15.47
N HIS A 511 13.30 9.97 -14.97
CA HIS A 511 14.51 9.69 -15.76
C HIS A 511 15.40 8.71 -15.01
N ARG A 512 15.57 7.51 -15.58
CA ARG A 512 16.57 6.57 -15.09
C ARG A 512 17.95 7.01 -15.56
N ARG A 513 18.72 7.53 -14.62
CA ARG A 513 20.13 7.91 -14.75
C ARG A 513 21.03 6.94 -13.97
N PRO A 514 22.36 6.97 -14.16
CA PRO A 514 23.28 6.21 -13.32
C PRO A 514 22.99 6.42 -11.83
N ASN A 515 22.90 5.33 -11.07
CA ASN A 515 22.40 5.33 -9.69
C ASN A 515 22.91 4.10 -8.89
N PRO A 516 22.76 4.04 -7.55
CA PRO A 516 23.28 2.93 -6.74
C PRO A 516 22.71 1.54 -7.06
N PHE A 517 21.50 1.47 -7.59
CA PHE A 517 20.79 0.23 -7.89
C PHE A 517 21.03 -0.26 -9.33
N GLY A 518 21.62 0.55 -10.21
CA GLY A 518 21.82 0.21 -11.62
C GLY A 518 20.51 0.16 -12.41
N ASN A 519 20.41 -0.75 -13.38
CA ASN A 519 19.18 -0.97 -14.15
C ASN A 519 18.12 -1.59 -13.23
N ILE A 520 17.01 -0.89 -12.99
CA ILE A 520 15.85 -1.35 -12.21
C ILE A 520 14.67 -1.56 -13.15
N ASN A 521 13.98 -2.70 -13.04
CA ASN A 521 12.72 -2.92 -13.78
C ASN A 521 11.53 -2.26 -13.08
N VAL A 522 10.44 -2.12 -13.83
CA VAL A 522 9.25 -1.41 -13.36
C VAL A 522 8.45 -2.10 -12.27
N VAL A 523 8.83 -3.30 -11.84
CA VAL A 523 8.23 -3.98 -10.67
C VAL A 523 9.15 -3.93 -9.44
N GLY A 524 10.31 -3.26 -9.51
CA GLY A 524 11.17 -3.04 -8.34
C GLY A 524 12.00 -4.25 -7.89
N GLN A 525 12.18 -5.28 -8.71
CA GLN A 525 12.86 -6.54 -8.31
C GLN A 525 14.36 -6.35 -7.96
N ARG A 526 15.00 -5.30 -8.48
CA ARG A 526 16.37 -4.86 -8.11
C ARG A 526 16.42 -3.73 -7.07
N GLY A 527 15.28 -3.38 -6.48
CA GLY A 527 15.12 -2.28 -5.52
C GLY A 527 15.47 -2.60 -4.06
N LEU A 528 16.23 -3.67 -3.80
CA LEU A 528 16.59 -4.10 -2.45
C LEU A 528 18.10 -4.39 -2.36
N LEU A 529 18.76 -3.79 -1.36
CA LEU A 529 20.19 -3.96 -1.08
C LEU A 529 20.40 -4.48 0.35
N LEU A 530 21.17 -5.55 0.50
CA LEU A 530 21.67 -6.02 1.80
C LEU A 530 23.01 -5.33 2.08
N VAL A 531 23.14 -4.67 3.21
CA VAL A 531 24.38 -3.99 3.63
C VAL A 531 24.97 -4.74 4.81
N ARG A 532 26.23 -5.15 4.68
CA ARG A 532 27.07 -5.63 5.77
C ARG A 532 28.06 -4.54 6.16
N ILE A 533 28.00 -4.08 7.40
CA ILE A 533 28.96 -3.13 7.98
C ILE A 533 29.81 -3.87 9.00
N THR A 534 31.13 -3.85 8.82
CA THR A 534 32.08 -4.52 9.70
C THR A 534 33.04 -3.52 10.33
N GLN A 535 33.15 -3.56 11.65
CA GLN A 535 34.18 -2.85 12.41
C GLN A 535 34.77 -3.82 13.45
N HIS A 536 36.09 -3.87 13.58
CA HIS A 536 36.79 -4.78 14.52
C HIS A 536 36.34 -6.27 14.39
N ASP A 537 36.22 -6.77 13.16
CA ASP A 537 35.76 -8.14 12.82
C ASP A 537 34.33 -8.49 13.29
N ARG A 538 33.55 -7.50 13.73
CA ARG A 538 32.16 -7.66 14.12
C ARG A 538 31.26 -7.12 13.00
N PRO A 539 30.49 -7.97 12.28
CA PRO A 539 29.55 -7.51 11.27
C PRO A 539 28.18 -7.14 11.86
N CYS A 540 27.51 -6.18 11.25
CA CYS A 540 26.08 -5.94 11.42
C CYS A 540 25.40 -5.71 10.06
N TYR A 541 24.10 -6.01 9.99
CA TYR A 541 23.36 -6.11 8.71
C TYR A 541 22.19 -5.15 8.65
N TYR A 542 21.92 -4.60 7.46
CA TYR A 542 20.83 -3.66 7.18
C TYR A 542 20.24 -3.95 5.80
N TRP A 543 19.01 -3.50 5.57
CA TRP A 543 18.37 -3.51 4.25
C TRP A 543 18.11 -2.10 3.76
N LEU A 544 18.55 -1.78 2.55
CA LEU A 544 18.17 -0.52 1.90
C LEU A 544 17.03 -0.83 0.94
N GLU A 545 15.84 -0.37 1.29
CA GLU A 545 14.70 -0.38 0.41
C GLU A 545 14.81 0.82 -0.55
N ILE A 546 14.58 0.60 -1.84
CA ILE A 546 14.54 1.69 -2.81
C ILE A 546 13.53 2.77 -2.41
N THR A 547 12.44 2.41 -1.72
CA THR A 547 11.40 3.35 -1.31
C THR A 547 11.89 4.45 -0.38
N ASP A 548 12.95 4.25 0.40
CA ASP A 548 13.56 5.33 1.21
C ASP A 548 14.08 6.47 0.32
N PHE A 549 14.74 6.10 -0.77
CA PHE A 549 15.32 7.05 -1.73
C PHE A 549 14.22 7.73 -2.54
N LEU A 550 13.18 6.98 -2.91
CA LEU A 550 12.01 7.52 -3.59
C LEU A 550 11.28 8.53 -2.72
N ILE A 551 11.02 8.21 -1.46
CA ILE A 551 10.37 9.13 -0.51
C ILE A 551 11.23 10.37 -0.31
N ALA A 552 12.55 10.24 -0.18
CA ALA A 552 13.44 11.38 -0.08
C ALA A 552 13.32 12.31 -1.31
N TYR A 553 13.37 11.73 -2.52
CA TYR A 553 13.18 12.48 -3.76
C TYR A 553 11.80 13.16 -3.83
N LEU A 554 10.74 12.44 -3.44
CA LEU A 554 9.37 12.91 -3.44
C LEU A 554 9.17 14.08 -2.45
N ARG A 555 9.85 14.04 -1.30
CA ARG A 555 9.95 15.13 -0.31
C ARG A 555 10.82 16.31 -0.75
N GLY A 556 11.45 16.24 -1.92
CA GLY A 556 12.22 17.34 -2.51
C GLY A 556 13.74 17.18 -2.44
N HIS A 557 14.26 16.09 -1.89
CA HIS A 557 15.70 15.81 -1.85
C HIS A 557 16.19 15.23 -3.19
N THR A 558 16.13 16.00 -4.28
CA THR A 558 16.45 15.51 -5.64
C THR A 558 17.95 15.43 -5.94
N GLU A 559 18.76 16.23 -5.24
CA GLU A 559 20.22 16.30 -5.47
C GLU A 559 21.00 15.41 -4.53
N ARG A 560 20.63 15.37 -3.25
CA ARG A 560 21.38 14.64 -2.23
C ARG A 560 20.46 14.04 -1.18
N TYR A 561 20.70 12.78 -0.84
CA TYR A 561 20.09 12.11 0.29
C TYR A 561 21.12 11.33 1.11
N THR A 562 20.94 11.31 2.43
CA THR A 562 21.80 10.59 3.37
C THR A 562 20.92 9.72 4.25
N LEU A 563 21.16 8.41 4.21
CA LEU A 563 20.48 7.42 5.03
C LEU A 563 21.39 7.03 6.20
N THR A 564 20.94 7.26 7.42
CA THR A 564 21.70 6.94 8.64
C THR A 564 21.46 5.49 9.07
N LEU A 565 22.54 4.74 9.29
CA LEU A 565 22.55 3.38 9.81
C LEU A 565 23.18 3.38 11.21
N ARG A 566 22.38 3.06 12.23
CA ARG A 566 22.82 3.02 13.63
C ARG A 566 23.34 1.63 13.98
N THR A 567 24.60 1.57 14.37
CA THR A 567 25.32 0.34 14.71
C THR A 567 25.31 0.06 16.22
N PRO A 568 25.53 -1.20 16.62
CA PRO A 568 25.70 -1.54 18.04
C PRO A 568 27.09 -1.21 18.59
N TYR A 569 27.95 -0.55 17.81
CA TYR A 569 29.31 -0.19 18.21
C TYR A 569 29.29 0.96 19.23
N GLY A 570 30.40 1.12 19.92
CA GLY A 570 30.71 2.29 20.74
C GLY A 570 31.86 3.07 20.09
N SER A 571 31.99 4.33 20.48
CA SER A 571 33.09 5.22 20.10
C SER A 571 34.20 5.21 21.16
N PRO A 572 35.38 5.78 20.88
CA PRO A 572 36.45 5.93 21.88
C PRO A 572 36.01 6.64 23.17
N ASP A 573 35.05 7.56 23.04
CA ASP A 573 34.48 8.31 24.17
C ASP A 573 33.40 7.53 24.94
N SER A 574 32.98 6.36 24.46
CA SER A 574 32.00 5.54 25.15
C SER A 574 32.57 4.90 26.44
N PRO A 575 31.73 4.64 27.45
CA PRO A 575 32.13 3.83 28.60
C PRO A 575 32.51 2.40 28.16
N PRO A 576 33.31 1.68 28.97
CA PRO A 576 33.68 0.31 28.65
C PRO A 576 32.45 -0.61 28.72
N ALA A 577 32.35 -1.54 27.77
CA ALA A 577 31.23 -2.46 27.63
C ALA A 577 31.28 -3.60 28.68
N PRO A 578 30.11 -4.14 29.10
CA PRO A 578 30.07 -5.29 30.01
C PRO A 578 30.80 -6.50 29.40
N ARG A 579 31.04 -7.54 30.19
CA ARG A 579 31.73 -8.75 29.71
C ARG A 579 30.90 -9.99 29.97
N ASN A 580 31.21 -11.08 29.25
CA ASN A 580 30.67 -12.41 29.52
C ASN A 580 29.14 -12.45 29.64
N LEU A 581 28.43 -11.76 28.73
CA LEU A 581 26.96 -11.83 28.70
C LEU A 581 26.52 -13.27 28.43
N GLN A 582 25.61 -13.76 29.27
CA GLN A 582 25.02 -15.08 29.22
C GLN A 582 23.50 -14.97 29.24
N VAL A 583 22.84 -15.91 28.57
CA VAL A 583 21.38 -16.05 28.56
C VAL A 583 20.99 -17.47 28.95
N GLU A 584 20.03 -17.60 29.85
CA GLU A 584 19.49 -18.87 30.35
C GLU A 584 17.97 -18.82 30.27
N ARG A 585 17.33 -19.84 29.68
CA ARG A 585 15.87 -19.97 29.72
C ARG A 585 15.46 -20.44 31.13
N ILE A 586 14.59 -19.67 31.80
CA ILE A 586 13.98 -20.09 33.07
C ILE A 586 12.77 -20.98 32.77
N ASP A 587 11.90 -20.52 31.86
CA ASP A 587 10.71 -21.23 31.40
C ASP A 587 10.31 -20.76 29.97
N GLU A 588 9.13 -21.16 29.50
CA GLU A 588 8.60 -20.79 28.17
C GLU A 588 8.41 -19.27 27.97
N HIS A 589 8.31 -18.50 29.05
CA HIS A 589 8.00 -17.07 29.06
C HIS A 589 9.10 -16.21 29.66
N GLN A 590 10.09 -16.78 30.34
CA GLN A 590 11.11 -16.03 31.06
C GLN A 590 12.52 -16.47 30.70
N VAL A 591 13.39 -15.48 30.51
CA VAL A 591 14.83 -15.70 30.36
C VAL A 591 15.61 -14.87 31.38
N ARG A 592 16.73 -15.41 31.84
CA ARG A 592 17.69 -14.73 32.70
C ARG A 592 18.91 -14.32 31.91
N LEU A 593 19.29 -13.05 32.03
CA LEU A 593 20.55 -12.51 31.54
C LEU A 593 21.51 -12.34 32.71
N ARG A 594 22.80 -12.63 32.51
CA ARG A 594 23.89 -12.39 33.46
C ARG A 594 25.10 -11.83 32.73
N TRP A 595 25.81 -10.89 33.34
CA TRP A 595 27.02 -10.30 32.77
C TRP A 595 27.98 -9.87 33.87
N ASP A 596 29.26 -9.75 33.49
CA ASP A 596 30.31 -9.19 34.33
C ASP A 596 30.44 -7.69 34.11
N ALA A 597 30.98 -7.00 35.12
CA ALA A 597 31.35 -5.61 34.99
C ALA A 597 32.41 -5.43 33.86
N PRO A 598 32.42 -4.26 33.19
CA PRO A 598 33.51 -3.91 32.30
C PRO A 598 34.86 -3.94 33.02
N GLU A 599 35.92 -4.15 32.25
CA GLU A 599 37.28 -3.91 32.73
C GLU A 599 37.57 -2.40 32.65
N ILE A 600 37.87 -1.79 33.80
CA ILE A 600 38.25 -0.37 33.86
C ILE A 600 39.74 -0.29 33.57
N THR A 601 40.09 0.16 32.37
CA THR A 601 41.48 0.24 31.90
C THR A 601 42.02 1.67 31.90
N ARG A 602 41.17 2.69 32.10
CA ARG A 602 41.57 4.10 32.17
C ARG A 602 41.48 4.60 33.61
N ASP A 603 42.59 5.06 34.17
CA ASP A 603 42.61 5.61 35.53
C ASP A 603 41.85 6.95 35.59
N GLN A 604 40.80 7.01 36.41
CA GLN A 604 40.02 8.23 36.73
C GLN A 604 39.36 8.94 35.54
N HIS A 605 39.10 8.25 34.43
CA HIS A 605 38.42 8.84 33.28
C HIS A 605 36.91 9.01 33.55
N SER A 606 36.35 10.21 33.31
CA SER A 606 34.92 10.49 33.55
C SER A 606 34.00 9.55 32.77
N ASN A 607 34.42 9.14 31.57
CA ASN A 607 33.64 8.25 30.73
C ASN A 607 33.61 6.80 31.25
N ASP A 608 34.43 6.45 32.25
CA ASP A 608 34.43 5.11 32.86
C ASP A 608 33.51 5.01 34.09
N ILE A 609 32.88 6.13 34.49
CA ILE A 609 31.91 6.16 35.58
C ILE A 609 30.62 5.49 35.10
N ILE A 610 30.36 4.29 35.61
CA ILE A 610 29.15 3.53 35.34
C ILE A 610 28.01 4.07 36.20
N VAL A 611 26.94 4.56 35.56
CA VAL A 611 25.73 5.04 36.25
C VAL A 611 24.54 4.08 36.11
N ALA A 612 24.55 3.20 35.11
CA ALA A 612 23.56 2.14 34.95
C ALA A 612 24.02 1.05 33.97
N TYR A 613 23.25 -0.03 33.86
CA TYR A 613 23.24 -0.93 32.71
C TYR A 613 21.90 -0.82 31.98
N ARG A 614 21.92 -0.86 30.64
CA ARG A 614 20.71 -0.92 29.83
C ARG A 614 20.63 -2.29 29.15
N VAL A 615 19.47 -2.92 29.26
CA VAL A 615 19.18 -4.23 28.68
C VAL A 615 18.27 -4.04 27.48
N TYR A 616 18.60 -4.72 26.39
CA TYR A 616 17.89 -4.67 25.13
C TYR A 616 17.36 -6.05 24.74
N ARG A 617 16.25 -6.04 24.00
CA ARG A 617 15.72 -7.19 23.28
C ARG A 617 15.56 -6.85 21.80
N ARG A 618 15.81 -7.83 20.96
CA ARG A 618 15.51 -7.81 19.53
C ARG A 618 14.91 -9.16 19.14
N VAL A 619 13.88 -9.12 18.30
CA VAL A 619 13.24 -10.31 17.74
C VAL A 619 13.36 -10.20 16.23
N SER A 620 13.82 -11.27 15.58
CA SER A 620 14.11 -11.41 14.14
C SER A 620 15.60 -11.46 13.77
N SER A 621 15.86 -12.11 12.64
CA SER A 621 17.12 -12.21 11.91
C SER A 621 17.16 -11.25 10.71
N ASP A 622 16.24 -10.28 10.64
CA ASP A 622 16.22 -9.22 9.61
C ASP A 622 17.40 -8.23 9.77
N GLY A 623 17.40 -7.14 8.99
CA GLY A 623 18.33 -6.02 9.20
C GLY A 623 18.07 -5.25 10.50
N LEU A 624 19.08 -4.56 11.03
CA LEU A 624 18.97 -3.73 12.24
C LEU A 624 18.03 -2.53 12.06
N ASN A 625 17.87 -2.03 10.84
CA ASN A 625 16.92 -0.97 10.53
C ASN A 625 15.49 -1.46 10.24
N ASP A 626 15.30 -2.77 10.02
CA ASP A 626 13.97 -3.37 9.90
C ASP A 626 13.39 -3.68 11.27
N ARG A 627 14.16 -4.39 12.10
CA ARG A 627 13.79 -4.78 13.46
C ARG A 627 14.93 -4.37 14.40
N PRO A 628 14.90 -3.14 14.95
CA PRO A 628 15.98 -2.61 15.77
C PRO A 628 16.03 -3.23 17.17
N TRP A 629 17.06 -2.85 17.92
CA TRP A 629 17.15 -3.12 19.36
C TRP A 629 16.17 -2.23 20.13
N PHE A 630 15.47 -2.82 21.09
CA PHE A 630 14.56 -2.09 21.97
C PHE A 630 14.98 -2.23 23.43
N PRO A 631 15.04 -1.11 24.19
CA PRO A 631 15.36 -1.17 25.61
C PRO A 631 14.21 -1.82 26.38
N VAL A 632 14.53 -2.80 27.22
CA VAL A 632 13.56 -3.54 28.06
C VAL A 632 13.81 -3.35 29.56
N ALA A 633 15.01 -2.90 29.95
CA ALA A 633 15.30 -2.51 31.33
C ALA A 633 16.44 -1.48 31.41
N THR A 634 16.46 -0.68 32.48
CA THR A 634 17.63 0.10 32.92
C THR A 634 17.85 -0.19 34.40
N LEU A 635 19.06 -0.58 34.77
CA LEU A 635 19.40 -1.19 36.06
C LEU A 635 20.55 -0.43 36.72
N THR A 636 20.62 -0.47 38.04
CA THR A 636 21.67 0.20 38.82
C THR A 636 23.07 -0.33 38.51
N PRO A 637 24.15 0.45 38.77
CA PRO A 637 25.54 0.06 38.54
C PRO A 637 25.99 -1.22 39.23
N ASP A 638 25.30 -1.65 40.28
CA ASP A 638 25.63 -2.87 41.04
C ASP A 638 24.89 -4.12 40.53
N THR A 639 23.94 -3.96 39.60
CA THR A 639 23.16 -5.08 39.06
C THR A 639 23.94 -5.83 37.98
N ARG A 640 23.99 -7.15 38.09
CA ARG A 640 24.69 -8.06 37.15
C ARG A 640 23.79 -9.12 36.53
N SER A 641 22.48 -9.04 36.76
CA SER A 641 21.50 -9.96 36.19
C SER A 641 20.15 -9.31 35.98
N ALA A 642 19.40 -9.78 34.99
CA ALA A 642 18.03 -9.36 34.73
C ALA A 642 17.16 -10.57 34.33
N VAL A 643 15.88 -10.54 34.69
CA VAL A 643 14.87 -11.49 34.19
C VAL A 643 13.94 -10.75 33.25
N ILE A 644 13.75 -11.31 32.06
CA ILE A 644 12.99 -10.74 30.95
C ILE A 644 11.78 -11.64 30.71
N ASP A 645 10.57 -11.07 30.79
CA ASP A 645 9.32 -11.75 30.40
C ASP A 645 9.08 -11.54 28.89
N LEU A 646 9.16 -12.63 28.14
CA LEU A 646 9.04 -12.66 26.70
C LEU A 646 7.67 -12.22 26.19
N ARG A 647 6.61 -12.28 27.01
CA ARG A 647 5.24 -11.89 26.63
C ARG A 647 5.02 -10.40 26.81
N LEU A 648 5.48 -9.86 27.94
CA LEU A 648 5.29 -8.45 28.29
C LEU A 648 6.19 -7.53 27.47
N GLN A 649 7.33 -8.05 27.02
CA GLN A 649 8.36 -7.27 26.34
C GLN A 649 8.48 -7.65 24.85
N MET A 650 7.40 -8.18 24.26
CA MET A 650 7.31 -8.37 22.81
C MET A 650 6.69 -7.11 22.20
N HIS A 651 7.42 -6.49 21.27
CA HIS A 651 6.88 -5.35 20.54
C HIS A 651 5.72 -5.83 19.66
N GLN A 652 4.64 -5.06 19.62
CA GLN A 652 3.49 -5.32 18.76
C GLN A 652 3.81 -4.95 17.30
N ASP A 653 4.82 -5.61 16.76
CA ASP A 653 5.26 -5.53 15.37
C ASP A 653 5.03 -6.88 14.68
N LEU A 654 5.18 -6.92 13.35
CA LEU A 654 5.04 -8.14 12.57
C LEU A 654 6.40 -8.81 12.35
N TYR A 655 6.57 -10.00 12.91
CA TYR A 655 7.76 -10.84 12.77
C TYR A 655 7.45 -12.03 11.85
N TRP A 656 7.48 -11.77 10.54
CA TRP A 656 6.96 -12.72 9.55
C TRP A 656 7.90 -13.89 9.25
N PHE A 657 9.19 -13.60 9.03
CA PHE A 657 10.16 -14.61 8.58
C PHE A 657 11.07 -15.18 9.68
N SER A 658 11.26 -14.45 10.78
CA SER A 658 12.11 -14.89 11.89
C SER A 658 11.58 -14.43 13.24
N ASN A 659 11.60 -15.36 14.20
CA ASN A 659 11.28 -15.12 15.61
C ASN A 659 12.49 -15.36 16.52
N ALA A 660 13.71 -15.29 15.97
CA ALA A 660 14.93 -15.46 16.75
C ALA A 660 15.04 -14.37 17.82
N ASN A 661 15.20 -14.76 19.08
CA ASN A 661 15.31 -13.85 20.20
C ASN A 661 16.78 -13.51 20.44
N ARG A 662 17.09 -12.22 20.50
CA ARG A 662 18.42 -11.69 20.78
C ARG A 662 18.33 -10.71 21.94
N PHE A 663 19.37 -10.70 22.76
CA PHE A 663 19.51 -9.82 23.91
C PHE A 663 20.82 -9.06 23.82
N ALA A 664 20.84 -7.86 24.39
CA ALA A 664 22.08 -7.15 24.56
C ALA A 664 22.12 -6.36 25.85
N VAL A 665 23.33 -6.08 26.33
CA VAL A 665 23.55 -5.20 27.49
C VAL A 665 24.60 -4.16 27.12
N SER A 666 24.34 -2.91 27.50
CA SER A 666 25.31 -1.81 27.46
C SER A 666 25.55 -1.25 28.86
N THR A 667 26.75 -0.74 29.09
CA THR A 667 27.06 0.14 30.20
C THR A 667 26.55 1.54 29.85
N VAL A 668 25.92 2.22 30.80
CA VAL A 668 25.54 3.63 30.68
C VAL A 668 26.47 4.45 31.57
N GLY A 669 27.15 5.42 30.96
CA GLY A 669 28.03 6.38 31.62
C GLY A 669 27.34 7.71 31.95
N THR A 670 28.11 8.65 32.49
CA THR A 670 27.60 10.01 32.76
C THR A 670 27.03 10.66 31.50
N GLY A 671 25.92 11.39 31.65
CA GLY A 671 25.24 12.03 30.51
C GLY A 671 24.41 11.08 29.63
N GLY A 672 24.30 9.80 30.01
CA GLY A 672 23.52 8.80 29.27
C GLY A 672 24.24 8.20 28.07
N VAL A 673 25.55 8.43 27.94
CA VAL A 673 26.41 7.84 26.91
C VAL A 673 26.49 6.33 27.13
N GLU A 674 26.29 5.55 26.08
CA GLU A 674 26.30 4.10 26.13
C GLU A 674 27.60 3.52 25.59
N SER A 675 28.01 2.38 26.16
CA SER A 675 29.04 1.52 25.58
C SER A 675 28.53 0.86 24.31
N ALA A 676 29.43 0.21 23.57
CA ALA A 676 29.01 -0.81 22.61
C ALA A 676 28.06 -1.82 23.27
N LEU A 677 27.09 -2.32 22.50
CA LEU A 677 26.21 -3.39 22.95
C LEU A 677 27.00 -4.70 22.96
N VAL A 678 26.85 -5.48 24.03
CA VAL A 678 27.30 -6.87 24.10
C VAL A 678 26.09 -7.73 23.82
N GLU A 679 26.13 -8.50 22.74
CA GLU A 679 24.96 -9.22 22.20
C GLU A 679 25.05 -10.71 22.50
N ILE A 680 23.89 -11.35 22.67
CA ILE A 680 23.75 -12.80 22.75
C ILE A 680 22.43 -13.25 22.11
N VAL A 681 22.46 -14.34 21.35
CA VAL A 681 21.26 -14.99 20.83
C VAL A 681 20.74 -16.02 21.84
N LEU A 682 19.42 -16.07 22.03
CA LEU A 682 18.80 -17.16 22.78
C LEU A 682 18.84 -18.42 21.91
N PRO A 683 19.49 -19.51 22.35
CA PRO A 683 19.54 -20.74 21.58
C PRO A 683 18.13 -21.28 21.30
N ARG A 684 17.96 -21.89 20.11
CA ARG A 684 16.74 -22.67 19.82
C ARG A 684 16.75 -23.95 20.64
N GLU A 685 15.56 -24.41 21.02
CA GLU A 685 15.36 -25.73 21.62
C GLU A 685 15.62 -26.85 20.62
#